data_AF-A0A7J4JY84-F1
#
_entry.id   AF-A0A7J4JY84-F1
#
_cell.length_a   1.000
_cell.length_b   1.000
_cell.length_c   1.000
_cell.angle_alpha   90.00
_cell.angle_beta   90.00
_cell.angle_gamma   90.00
#
_symmetry.space_group_name_H-M   'P 1'
#
loop_
_entity.id
_entity.type
_entity.pdbx_description
1 polymer ?
#
loop_
_entity_poly.entity_id
_entity_poly.type
_entity_poly.pdbx_seq_one_letter_code
_entity_poly.pdbx_strand_id
1 'polypeptide(L)'
;MELKKIKIIKKIYRFEVRKRYQHISRFRVKQKSPIEQIRKQISKIFSKPLDKVAASKSQTIGRPSDGVEPKKNTWIMAATIAMVLMLLLVGGLYFYAQSAKAGQMYFTSRLVLSPQLNTTIEDGGVITAGDKKDNTSIGYIRLRYNTDGVQNFTMNFKTYEMGIPSEVFILSSPMDKAQTTKYADFRAILKKEMAKKRISVNELDLEQLETIPKGAFLLIPHGRMPQELFGIESSIDMNKLTEKGVNIVYLGLQFDKMILKNGLLVSTPENALKNAGVSFDEKEDLLTNGLNLYQPLYVAKGTSGDSNSIIYGSVSAIRRKNGMLIFIPQTLDGGWKRDPEAAAKDVAKLLIQTAWATPDNPEGITYNKKSLDNETHIEDFFTNIFKGKTRYVKIDLTGKDVNGDDVGELRIAEIKKEAAGSWYISGGFTVAPTEITNEEVPIILTLNEKTGVEKYLYVAITKNGELVGERKLLKTVPINIQTELTDYLPINLDSGDYIASIEDEAGNRYAQTFLHVVFVDVKKLYDKEERQIIRFAFEKEGTPVVIRNVEVTVKSKKGDSYGKYEFSDVSQISVDVSKSVPGSDKLPFGDYTFKFKMGEIEKDVPVSYARAATIFEDPVFIVIGVMSILILGVGVYFARKEEVMYQLDVPDFPPITKTKISITTPEFISIFSQVNTDYRWKYTPLNTTEVKNGFRKIMKEGRTVYISDYNVEYILGNLVKKDVVRESIGYYCPSVWEEESKRSSGYLCIFRKLRDIFVNNAIPFTQFGEETECDTKMDMIGQEMRVHIFDKDGDEKRMESLISNALKTAQKGISMVIFKNEDGKREFQDILSSSSAGPITLKLEVDAKSVLLLTIDEFERMVLEMKG
;
A
#
# COMPACT_ATOMS: atom_id res chain seq x y z
N MET A 1 -5.53 -0.31 -53.96
CA MET A 1 -4.51 0.65 -53.49
C MET A 1 -4.78 0.86 -52.00
N GLU A 2 -4.18 0.05 -51.14
CA GLU A 2 -4.40 0.08 -49.67
C GLU A 2 -3.16 0.66 -48.99
N LEU A 3 -3.34 1.77 -48.26
CA LEU A 3 -2.29 2.36 -47.43
C LEU A 3 -2.25 1.64 -46.07
N LYS A 4 -1.18 0.86 -45.86
CA LYS A 4 -0.85 0.20 -44.60
C LYS A 4 -0.78 1.22 -43.45
N LYS A 5 -1.56 0.98 -42.40
CA LYS A 5 -1.54 1.72 -41.12
C LYS A 5 -0.14 1.65 -40.49
N ILE A 6 0.51 2.80 -40.34
CA ILE A 6 1.74 2.95 -39.56
C ILE A 6 1.34 2.96 -38.07
N LYS A 7 1.81 1.97 -37.30
CA LYS A 7 1.71 1.94 -35.84
C LYS A 7 2.77 2.87 -35.25
N ILE A 8 2.34 3.97 -34.64
CA ILE A 8 3.23 4.85 -33.87
C ILE A 8 3.36 4.26 -32.45
N ILE A 9 4.55 3.76 -32.11
CA ILE A 9 4.88 3.33 -30.75
C ILE A 9 5.44 4.55 -30.00
N LYS A 10 4.69 5.03 -29.00
CA LYS A 10 5.13 6.13 -28.13
C LYS A 10 6.04 5.56 -27.05
N LYS A 11 7.36 5.75 -27.18
CA LYS A 11 8.32 5.50 -26.08
C LYS A 11 8.42 6.75 -25.23
N ILE A 12 7.98 6.65 -23.97
CA ILE A 12 8.11 7.72 -22.98
C ILE A 12 9.46 7.54 -22.29
N TYR A 13 10.35 8.52 -22.46
CA TYR A 13 11.61 8.60 -21.70
C TYR A 13 11.39 9.51 -20.50
N ARG A 14 11.55 8.99 -19.28
CA ARG A 14 11.69 9.80 -18.06
C ARG A 14 13.16 10.16 -17.89
N PHE A 15 13.46 11.45 -17.90
CA PHE A 15 14.77 11.96 -17.49
C PHE A 15 14.63 12.48 -16.06
N GLU A 16 15.32 11.86 -15.10
CA GLU A 16 15.54 12.48 -13.79
C GLU A 16 16.58 13.59 -13.94
N VAL A 17 16.13 14.85 -13.85
CA VAL A 17 17.02 16.01 -13.86
C VAL A 17 17.62 16.15 -12.46
N ARG A 18 18.82 15.60 -12.24
CA ARG A 18 19.69 16.07 -11.15
C ARG A 18 20.57 17.20 -11.68
N LYS A 19 20.49 18.39 -11.06
CA LYS A 19 21.62 19.00 -10.29
C LYS A 19 21.33 20.42 -9.79
N ARG A 20 21.61 20.63 -8.48
CA ARG A 20 22.06 21.89 -7.88
C ARG A 20 23.59 21.97 -8.09
N TYR A 21 24.04 22.78 -9.06
CA TYR A 21 25.43 23.18 -9.39
C TYR A 21 26.43 22.17 -9.98
N GLN A 22 26.92 22.49 -11.19
CA GLN A 22 28.21 22.04 -11.72
C GLN A 22 28.99 23.26 -12.24
N HIS A 23 30.20 23.48 -11.74
CA HIS A 23 31.05 24.63 -12.10
C HIS A 23 31.55 24.53 -13.54
N ILE A 24 31.18 25.48 -14.39
CA ILE A 24 31.73 25.60 -15.75
C ILE A 24 33.06 26.34 -15.66
N SER A 25 34.16 25.63 -15.87
CA SER A 25 35.49 26.22 -15.98
C SER A 25 35.54 27.22 -17.13
N ARG A 26 35.80 28.50 -16.83
CA ARG A 26 36.06 29.52 -17.85
C ARG A 26 37.46 29.34 -18.42
N PHE A 27 37.58 29.55 -19.73
CA PHE A 27 38.85 29.81 -20.40
C PHE A 27 39.57 30.98 -19.71
N ARG A 28 40.68 30.67 -19.01
CA ARG A 28 41.72 31.65 -18.74
C ARG A 28 42.43 31.94 -20.06
N VAL A 29 42.88 33.18 -20.25
CA VAL A 29 43.96 33.51 -21.20
C VAL A 29 44.98 32.39 -21.10
N LYS A 30 45.34 31.75 -22.24
CA LYS A 30 46.29 30.63 -22.29
C LYS A 30 47.57 31.03 -21.53
N GLN A 31 47.61 30.75 -20.23
CA GLN A 31 48.85 30.45 -19.57
C GLN A 31 49.40 29.27 -20.36
N LYS A 32 50.65 29.42 -20.82
CA LYS A 32 51.41 28.41 -21.56
C LYS A 32 50.95 27.04 -21.12
N SER A 33 50.42 26.30 -22.10
CA SER A 33 49.66 25.07 -21.85
C SER A 33 50.35 24.25 -20.76
N PRO A 34 49.63 23.62 -19.82
CA PRO A 34 50.24 22.69 -18.87
C PRO A 34 51.15 21.68 -19.60
N ILE A 35 50.81 21.32 -20.85
CA ILE A 35 51.64 20.50 -21.73
C ILE A 35 52.94 21.20 -22.15
N GLU A 36 52.98 22.51 -22.38
CA GLU A 36 54.22 23.26 -22.63
C GLU A 36 55.08 23.40 -21.37
N GLN A 37 54.48 23.54 -20.18
CA GLN A 37 55.21 23.60 -18.91
C GLN A 37 55.78 22.22 -18.55
N ILE A 38 54.99 21.16 -18.72
CA ILE A 38 55.41 19.76 -18.59
C ILE A 38 56.46 19.43 -19.66
N ARG A 39 56.31 19.87 -20.92
CA ARG A 39 57.32 19.69 -21.98
C ARG A 39 58.61 20.42 -21.66
N LYS A 40 58.57 21.61 -21.03
CA LYS A 40 59.76 22.33 -20.55
C LYS A 40 60.43 21.67 -19.35
N GLN A 41 59.65 21.05 -18.46
CA GLN A 41 60.19 20.31 -17.30
C GLN A 41 60.76 18.95 -17.72
N ILE A 42 60.06 18.22 -18.60
CA ILE A 42 60.55 16.98 -19.21
C ILE A 42 61.75 17.25 -20.13
N SER A 43 61.75 18.31 -20.94
CA SER A 43 62.91 18.66 -21.76
C SER A 43 64.13 19.00 -20.90
N LYS A 44 63.95 19.60 -19.72
CA LYS A 44 65.04 19.85 -18.75
C LYS A 44 65.57 18.57 -18.09
N ILE A 45 64.76 17.52 -17.99
CA ILE A 45 65.16 16.20 -17.46
C ILE A 45 65.91 15.38 -18.53
N PHE A 46 65.61 15.59 -19.81
CA PHE A 46 66.17 14.79 -20.93
C PHE A 46 67.19 15.51 -21.83
N SER A 47 67.40 16.83 -21.70
CA SER A 47 68.45 17.55 -22.46
C SER A 47 69.77 17.55 -21.68
N LYS A 48 70.75 16.76 -22.13
CA LYS A 48 72.15 16.90 -21.70
C LYS A 48 72.67 18.30 -22.06
N PRO A 49 73.49 18.94 -21.19
CA PRO A 49 74.10 20.22 -21.50
C PRO A 49 75.17 20.01 -22.59
N LEU A 50 75.01 20.71 -23.72
CA LEU A 50 76.06 20.87 -24.72
C LEU A 50 76.61 22.28 -24.58
N ASP A 51 77.92 22.34 -24.36
CA ASP A 51 78.69 23.52 -24.04
C ASP A 51 78.71 24.58 -25.15
N LYS A 52 78.88 25.81 -24.66
CA LYS A 52 79.16 27.10 -25.31
C LYS A 52 80.07 27.03 -26.54
N VAL A 53 79.78 27.83 -27.58
CA VAL A 53 80.79 28.71 -28.23
C VAL A 53 80.12 29.99 -28.81
N ALA A 54 80.73 31.11 -28.43
CA ALA A 54 80.88 32.47 -28.97
C ALA A 54 80.04 33.03 -30.15
N ALA A 55 79.54 34.25 -29.90
CA ALA A 55 79.61 35.50 -30.69
C ALA A 55 79.62 35.46 -32.24
N SER A 56 78.67 36.16 -32.87
CA SER A 56 78.88 37.52 -33.44
C SER A 56 77.75 37.93 -34.40
N LYS A 57 77.43 39.24 -34.34
CA LYS A 57 76.97 40.17 -35.38
C LYS A 57 76.06 39.75 -36.56
N SER A 58 75.14 40.69 -36.81
CA SER A 58 74.75 41.27 -38.10
C SER A 58 73.48 40.74 -38.76
N GLN A 59 72.56 41.69 -38.99
CA GLN A 59 71.42 41.60 -39.89
C GLN A 59 71.83 41.16 -41.30
N THR A 60 71.04 40.32 -41.95
CA THR A 60 70.67 40.51 -43.36
C THR A 60 69.44 39.68 -43.71
N ILE A 61 68.57 40.32 -44.49
CA ILE A 61 67.36 39.78 -45.10
C ILE A 61 67.76 38.70 -46.11
N GLY A 62 67.18 37.51 -45.99
CA GLY A 62 67.32 36.40 -46.95
C GLY A 62 65.96 35.73 -47.19
N ARG A 63 65.56 35.65 -48.46
CA ARG A 63 64.34 35.01 -48.98
C ARG A 63 64.17 33.56 -48.49
N PRO A 64 62.94 33.06 -48.35
CA PRO A 64 62.69 31.66 -48.02
C PRO A 64 63.06 30.75 -49.21
N SER A 65 63.83 29.70 -48.91
CA SER A 65 64.07 28.54 -49.76
C SER A 65 62.99 27.48 -49.51
N ASP A 66 62.47 26.90 -50.59
CA ASP A 66 61.62 25.71 -50.59
C ASP A 66 62.22 24.56 -49.76
N GLY A 67 61.40 23.87 -48.96
CA GLY A 67 61.90 22.85 -48.05
C GLY A 67 60.87 21.89 -47.45
N VAL A 68 60.49 20.87 -48.24
CA VAL A 68 60.20 19.47 -47.87
C VAL A 68 59.04 19.17 -46.90
N GLU A 69 57.92 18.72 -47.47
CA GLU A 69 56.83 18.06 -46.73
C GLU A 69 57.29 16.76 -46.02
N PRO A 70 57.00 16.57 -44.73
CA PRO A 70 57.26 15.30 -44.04
C PRO A 70 56.26 14.23 -44.49
N LYS A 71 56.78 13.12 -45.06
CA LYS A 71 56.00 11.91 -45.35
C LYS A 71 55.29 11.40 -44.08
N LYS A 72 53.96 11.54 -44.05
CA LYS A 72 53.11 10.96 -43.01
C LYS A 72 53.23 9.44 -43.03
N ASN A 73 53.73 8.86 -41.95
CA ASN A 73 53.85 7.41 -41.79
C ASN A 73 52.48 6.80 -41.43
N THR A 74 51.70 6.46 -42.46
CA THR A 74 50.32 5.93 -42.37
C THR A 74 50.21 4.62 -41.57
N TRP A 75 51.30 3.86 -41.45
CA TRP A 75 51.32 2.60 -40.69
C TRP A 75 51.10 2.80 -39.19
N ILE A 76 51.70 3.84 -38.60
CA ILE A 76 51.54 4.13 -37.17
C ILE A 76 50.10 4.56 -36.88
N MET A 77 49.47 5.29 -37.81
CA MET A 77 48.06 5.69 -37.70
C MET A 77 47.12 4.48 -37.70
N ALA A 78 47.38 3.48 -38.56
CA ALA A 78 46.61 2.24 -38.61
C ALA A 78 46.77 1.41 -37.33
N ALA A 79 47.99 1.33 -36.77
CA ALA A 79 48.26 0.61 -35.53
C ALA A 79 47.52 1.21 -34.32
N THR A 80 47.47 2.53 -34.20
CA THR A 80 46.76 3.19 -33.10
C THR A 80 45.24 3.00 -33.19
N ILE A 81 44.67 3.04 -34.40
CA ILE A 81 43.23 2.80 -34.63
C ILE A 81 42.88 1.33 -34.30
N ALA A 82 43.72 0.39 -34.72
CA ALA A 82 43.52 -1.04 -34.42
C ALA A 82 43.56 -1.32 -32.91
N MET A 83 44.47 -0.68 -32.17
CA MET A 83 44.57 -0.82 -30.72
C MET A 83 43.33 -0.27 -29.99
N VAL A 84 42.79 0.88 -30.42
CA VAL A 84 41.55 1.46 -29.86
C VAL A 84 40.34 0.55 -30.15
N LEU A 85 40.24 0.02 -31.37
CA LEU A 85 39.18 -0.94 -31.72
C LEU A 85 39.28 -2.23 -30.91
N MET A 86 40.50 -2.72 -30.66
CA MET A 86 40.73 -3.91 -29.83
C MET A 86 40.29 -3.69 -28.39
N LEU A 87 40.60 -2.52 -27.81
CA LEU A 87 40.16 -2.17 -26.45
C LEU A 87 38.64 -2.03 -26.35
N LEU A 88 37.98 -1.44 -27.36
CA LEU A 88 36.52 -1.37 -27.42
C LEU A 88 35.88 -2.75 -27.56
N LEU A 89 36.49 -3.65 -28.33
CA LEU A 89 36.00 -5.01 -28.54
C LEU A 89 36.15 -5.87 -27.27
N VAL A 90 37.27 -5.75 -26.54
CA VAL A 90 37.47 -6.40 -25.24
C VAL A 90 36.50 -5.87 -24.19
N GLY A 91 36.28 -4.55 -24.15
CA GLY A 91 35.29 -3.94 -23.26
C GLY A 91 33.86 -4.40 -23.57
N GLY A 92 33.49 -4.45 -24.85
CA GLY A 92 32.18 -4.94 -25.31
C GLY A 92 31.95 -6.42 -24.97
N LEU A 93 32.97 -7.27 -25.18
CA LEU A 93 32.92 -8.69 -24.82
C LEU A 93 32.78 -8.91 -23.31
N TYR A 94 33.45 -8.11 -22.48
CA TYR A 94 33.32 -8.18 -21.02
C TYR A 94 31.89 -7.86 -20.55
N PHE A 95 31.28 -6.81 -21.11
CA PHE A 95 29.88 -6.46 -20.81
C PHE A 95 28.89 -7.52 -21.32
N TYR A 96 29.13 -8.08 -22.50
CA TYR A 96 28.31 -9.17 -23.04
C TYR A 96 28.42 -10.44 -22.20
N ALA A 97 29.61 -10.78 -21.71
CA ALA A 97 29.82 -11.94 -20.85
C ALA A 97 29.16 -11.80 -19.47
N GLN A 98 29.04 -10.57 -18.93
CA GLN A 98 28.28 -10.34 -17.70
C GLN A 98 26.76 -10.43 -17.90
N SER A 99 26.23 -9.92 -19.02
CA SER A 99 24.79 -9.99 -19.29
C SER A 99 24.32 -11.40 -19.67
N ALA A 100 25.18 -12.20 -20.30
CA ALA A 100 24.85 -13.59 -20.69
C ALA A 100 24.74 -14.58 -19.51
N LYS A 101 25.31 -14.28 -18.33
CA LYS A 101 25.21 -15.17 -17.15
C LYS A 101 23.87 -15.10 -16.40
N ALA A 102 22.97 -14.18 -16.77
CA ALA A 102 21.71 -13.95 -16.06
C ALA A 102 20.50 -14.75 -16.60
N GLY A 103 20.67 -15.62 -17.60
CA GLY A 103 19.53 -16.28 -18.27
C GLY A 103 19.75 -17.76 -18.57
N GLN A 104 19.64 -18.62 -17.55
CA GLN A 104 19.30 -20.03 -17.77
C GLN A 104 17.91 -20.28 -17.19
N MET A 105 16.88 -20.18 -18.06
CA MET A 105 15.52 -20.63 -17.77
C MET A 105 15.44 -22.13 -18.10
N TYR A 106 15.35 -22.96 -17.07
CA TYR A 106 15.08 -24.39 -17.21
C TYR A 106 13.58 -24.57 -17.52
N PHE A 107 13.24 -25.01 -18.73
CA PHE A 107 11.90 -25.48 -19.07
C PHE A 107 11.78 -26.95 -18.70
N THR A 108 11.20 -27.26 -17.54
CA THR A 108 10.75 -28.62 -17.22
C THR A 108 9.27 -28.74 -17.56
N SER A 109 8.94 -29.58 -18.55
CA SER A 109 7.57 -29.98 -18.86
C SER A 109 7.02 -30.87 -17.75
N ARG A 110 6.34 -30.29 -16.74
CA ARG A 110 5.53 -31.05 -15.77
C ARG A 110 4.18 -31.39 -16.40
N LEU A 111 3.71 -32.63 -16.18
CA LEU A 111 2.33 -33.01 -16.48
C LEU A 111 1.39 -32.06 -15.72
N VAL A 112 0.48 -31.41 -16.44
CA VAL A 112 -0.52 -30.50 -15.87
C VAL A 112 -1.65 -31.36 -15.29
N LEU A 113 -1.54 -31.71 -14.01
CA LEU A 113 -2.69 -32.16 -13.22
C LEU A 113 -3.68 -30.99 -13.11
N SER A 114 -4.98 -31.28 -13.19
CA SER A 114 -6.00 -30.25 -12.99
C SER A 114 -5.87 -29.69 -11.57
N PRO A 115 -5.81 -28.36 -11.41
CA PRO A 115 -5.59 -27.76 -10.11
C PRO A 115 -6.71 -28.13 -9.15
N GLN A 116 -6.37 -28.63 -7.97
CA GLN A 116 -7.32 -28.98 -6.93
C GLN A 116 -6.94 -28.33 -5.61
N LEU A 117 -7.92 -27.67 -5.00
CA LEU A 117 -7.86 -27.20 -3.64
C LEU A 117 -8.89 -28.00 -2.85
N ASN A 118 -8.40 -28.86 -1.95
CA ASN A 118 -9.23 -29.76 -1.18
C ASN A 118 -9.15 -29.35 0.29
N THR A 119 -10.23 -28.78 0.82
CA THR A 119 -10.32 -28.43 2.23
C THR A 119 -11.45 -29.13 2.97
N THR A 120 -11.16 -29.51 4.21
CA THR A 120 -12.09 -30.09 5.18
C THR A 120 -11.93 -29.37 6.51
N ILE A 121 -13.05 -28.96 7.11
CA ILE A 121 -13.06 -28.42 8.47
C ILE A 121 -13.06 -29.61 9.43
N GLU A 122 -12.02 -29.75 10.24
CA GLU A 122 -11.92 -30.82 11.23
C GLU A 122 -12.57 -30.45 12.55
N ASP A 123 -12.37 -29.21 12.97
CA ASP A 123 -12.79 -28.67 14.25
C ASP A 123 -13.05 -27.17 14.11
N GLY A 124 -13.85 -26.60 15.00
CA GLY A 124 -14.12 -25.17 15.01
C GLY A 124 -14.99 -24.75 16.18
N GLY A 125 -14.64 -23.64 16.80
CA GLY A 125 -15.33 -23.18 17.99
C GLY A 125 -15.14 -21.70 18.27
N VAL A 126 -15.88 -21.21 19.26
CA VAL A 126 -15.73 -19.86 19.79
C VAL A 126 -15.02 -19.95 21.13
N ILE A 127 -13.86 -19.32 21.24
CA ILE A 127 -13.04 -19.29 22.46
C ILE A 127 -12.92 -17.87 23.00
N THR A 128 -12.63 -17.74 24.29
CA THR A 128 -12.44 -16.43 24.91
C THR A 128 -11.16 -15.79 24.35
N ALA A 129 -11.14 -14.47 24.23
CA ALA A 129 -9.94 -13.72 23.85
C ALA A 129 -9.85 -12.44 24.67
N GLY A 130 -8.71 -12.21 25.34
CA GLY A 130 -8.40 -10.96 26.02
C GLY A 130 -8.82 -10.91 27.49
N ASP A 131 -9.01 -9.68 27.98
CA ASP A 131 -9.32 -9.39 29.38
C ASP A 131 -10.81 -9.64 29.68
N LYS A 132 -11.12 -9.94 30.95
CA LYS A 132 -12.48 -10.15 31.45
C LYS A 132 -13.38 -8.95 31.20
N LYS A 133 -12.83 -7.73 31.27
CA LYS A 133 -13.58 -6.48 31.08
C LYS A 133 -14.17 -6.35 29.68
N ASP A 134 -13.45 -6.84 28.66
CA ASP A 134 -13.84 -6.70 27.26
C ASP A 134 -14.90 -7.74 26.86
N ASN A 135 -14.88 -8.90 27.55
CA ASN A 135 -15.72 -10.06 27.30
C ASN A 135 -15.78 -10.42 25.80
N THR A 136 -14.61 -10.40 25.19
CA THR A 136 -14.41 -10.66 23.78
C THR A 136 -14.16 -12.13 23.51
N SER A 137 -14.46 -12.55 22.29
CA SER A 137 -14.27 -13.91 21.81
C SER A 137 -13.64 -13.89 20.43
N ILE A 138 -12.99 -14.99 20.08
CA ILE A 138 -12.44 -15.22 18.75
C ILE A 138 -12.92 -16.59 18.28
N GLY A 139 -13.20 -16.70 17.00
CA GLY A 139 -13.48 -17.97 16.36
C GLY A 139 -12.17 -18.64 15.97
N TYR A 140 -12.09 -19.96 16.14
CA TYR A 140 -11.06 -20.74 15.49
C TYR A 140 -11.69 -21.77 14.55
N ILE A 141 -10.99 -22.09 13.47
CA ILE A 141 -11.32 -23.16 12.54
C ILE A 141 -10.05 -23.96 12.28
N ARG A 142 -10.08 -25.26 12.56
CA ARG A 142 -9.04 -26.19 12.13
C ARG A 142 -9.33 -26.69 10.73
N LEU A 143 -8.48 -26.32 9.78
CA LEU A 143 -8.61 -26.77 8.39
C LEU A 143 -7.57 -27.83 8.09
N ARG A 144 -8.03 -28.98 7.60
CA ARG A 144 -7.21 -29.90 6.82
C ARG A 144 -7.28 -29.47 5.35
N TYR A 145 -6.14 -29.10 4.76
CA TYR A 145 -6.07 -28.69 3.36
C TYR A 145 -4.94 -29.38 2.60
N ASN A 146 -5.17 -29.60 1.30
CA ASN A 146 -4.19 -30.10 0.34
C ASN A 146 -4.34 -29.31 -0.97
N THR A 147 -3.21 -28.94 -1.57
CA THR A 147 -3.15 -28.24 -2.85
C THR A 147 -2.39 -29.05 -3.89
N ASP A 148 -2.98 -29.21 -5.06
CA ASP A 148 -2.33 -29.78 -6.25
C ASP A 148 -2.49 -28.81 -7.43
N GLY A 149 -1.40 -28.54 -8.16
CA GLY A 149 -1.41 -27.65 -9.33
C GLY A 149 -1.69 -26.16 -9.05
N VAL A 150 -1.65 -25.72 -7.79
CA VAL A 150 -1.80 -24.32 -7.36
C VAL A 150 -0.42 -23.80 -6.95
N GLN A 151 -0.04 -22.55 -7.22
CA GLN A 151 1.29 -22.04 -6.78
C GLN A 151 1.22 -21.30 -5.44
N ASN A 152 0.24 -20.42 -5.31
CA ASN A 152 -0.05 -19.67 -4.10
C ASN A 152 -1.57 -19.58 -3.97
N PHE A 153 -2.05 -19.59 -2.73
CA PHE A 153 -3.46 -19.38 -2.45
C PHE A 153 -3.64 -18.51 -1.22
N THR A 154 -4.80 -17.87 -1.15
CA THR A 154 -5.20 -16.98 -0.09
C THR A 154 -6.47 -17.52 0.54
N MET A 155 -6.54 -17.52 1.86
CA MET A 155 -7.75 -17.87 2.60
C MET A 155 -8.26 -16.63 3.31
N ASN A 156 -9.48 -16.20 2.97
CA ASN A 156 -10.13 -15.07 3.61
C ASN A 156 -11.24 -15.55 4.55
N PHE A 157 -11.10 -15.25 5.84
CA PHE A 157 -12.06 -15.58 6.89
C PHE A 157 -12.88 -14.35 7.24
N LYS A 158 -14.21 -14.46 7.08
CA LYS A 158 -15.17 -13.44 7.50
C LYS A 158 -16.18 -14.03 8.46
N THR A 159 -16.43 -13.37 9.58
CA THR A 159 -17.42 -13.79 10.56
C THR A 159 -18.70 -12.99 10.42
N TYR A 160 -19.82 -13.65 10.72
CA TYR A 160 -21.15 -13.09 10.62
C TYR A 160 -21.95 -13.52 11.84
N GLU A 161 -22.72 -12.58 12.40
CA GLU A 161 -23.66 -12.86 13.47
C GLU A 161 -24.82 -13.75 12.98
N MET A 162 -25.24 -13.54 11.73
CA MET A 162 -26.34 -14.27 11.11
C MET A 162 -25.87 -15.47 10.29
N GLY A 163 -26.75 -16.46 10.16
CA GLY A 163 -26.51 -17.67 9.37
C GLY A 163 -26.20 -17.35 7.92
N ILE A 164 -25.04 -17.79 7.43
CA ILE A 164 -24.75 -17.80 6.00
C ILE A 164 -25.16 -19.16 5.43
N PRO A 165 -25.98 -19.17 4.36
CA PRO A 165 -26.36 -20.39 3.66
C PRO A 165 -25.21 -21.14 3.02
N SER A 166 -25.16 -22.45 3.29
CA SER A 166 -24.34 -23.42 2.54
C SER A 166 -25.08 -24.09 1.38
N GLU A 167 -26.41 -23.95 1.31
CA GLU A 167 -27.26 -24.64 0.33
C GLU A 167 -28.26 -23.68 -0.34
N VAL A 168 -28.58 -23.96 -1.60
CA VAL A 168 -29.58 -23.22 -2.37
C VAL A 168 -30.68 -24.17 -2.82
N PHE A 169 -31.92 -23.82 -2.53
CA PHE A 169 -33.12 -24.49 -3.01
C PHE A 169 -33.81 -23.56 -4.00
N ILE A 170 -34.14 -24.07 -5.18
CA ILE A 170 -34.95 -23.36 -6.17
C ILE A 170 -36.38 -23.88 -6.04
N LEU A 171 -37.32 -22.98 -5.81
CA LEU A 171 -38.73 -23.34 -5.71
C LEU A 171 -39.24 -23.83 -7.07
N SER A 172 -39.85 -25.01 -7.08
CA SER A 172 -40.58 -25.56 -8.20
C SER A 172 -42.06 -25.25 -7.99
N SER A 173 -42.58 -24.31 -8.78
CA SER A 173 -43.99 -23.91 -8.78
C SER A 173 -44.35 -23.33 -10.16
N PRO A 174 -45.64 -23.14 -10.48
CA PRO A 174 -46.02 -22.48 -11.73
C PRO A 174 -45.32 -21.12 -11.87
N MET A 175 -44.81 -20.85 -13.07
CA MET A 175 -44.14 -19.58 -13.39
C MET A 175 -45.09 -18.66 -14.17
N ASP A 176 -44.90 -17.35 -14.05
CA ASP A 176 -45.54 -16.41 -14.96
C ASP A 176 -45.13 -16.76 -16.40
N LYS A 177 -46.09 -16.84 -17.34
CA LYS A 177 -45.82 -17.15 -18.74
C LYS A 177 -44.78 -16.22 -19.36
N ALA A 178 -44.67 -14.99 -18.85
CA ALA A 178 -43.64 -14.01 -19.22
C ALA A 178 -42.20 -14.37 -18.78
N GLN A 179 -41.96 -15.52 -18.14
CA GLN A 179 -40.67 -16.01 -17.62
C GLN A 179 -40.19 -17.34 -18.23
N THR A 180 -40.99 -17.95 -19.10
CA THR A 180 -40.89 -19.40 -19.34
C THR A 180 -39.84 -19.79 -20.38
N THR A 181 -39.33 -18.85 -21.19
CA THR A 181 -38.62 -19.25 -22.42
C THR A 181 -37.21 -19.81 -22.20
N LYS A 182 -36.50 -19.43 -21.13
CA LYS A 182 -35.11 -19.85 -20.88
C LYS A 182 -34.79 -20.27 -19.44
N TYR A 183 -35.82 -20.62 -18.67
CA TYR A 183 -35.65 -21.01 -17.27
C TYR A 183 -34.75 -22.25 -17.09
N ALA A 184 -34.89 -23.26 -17.96
CA ALA A 184 -34.08 -24.47 -17.90
C ALA A 184 -32.58 -24.17 -18.08
N ASP A 185 -32.23 -23.25 -18.99
CA ASP A 185 -30.85 -22.81 -19.22
C ASP A 185 -30.31 -22.04 -18.01
N PHE A 186 -31.08 -21.10 -17.48
CA PHE A 186 -30.72 -20.35 -16.27
C PHE A 186 -30.40 -21.30 -15.11
N ARG A 187 -31.27 -22.28 -14.87
CA ARG A 187 -31.08 -23.28 -13.83
C ARG A 187 -29.81 -24.10 -14.04
N ALA A 188 -29.57 -24.58 -15.26
CA ALA A 188 -28.39 -25.39 -15.57
C ALA A 188 -27.09 -24.60 -15.37
N ILE A 189 -27.08 -23.32 -15.77
CA ILE A 189 -25.93 -22.43 -15.60
C ILE A 189 -25.73 -22.08 -14.13
N LEU A 190 -26.80 -21.78 -13.38
CA LEU A 190 -26.72 -21.51 -11.94
C LEU A 190 -26.15 -22.72 -11.19
N LYS A 191 -26.63 -23.94 -11.50
CA LYS A 191 -26.05 -25.19 -10.97
C LYS A 191 -24.56 -25.28 -11.26
N LYS A 192 -24.14 -24.98 -12.49
CA LYS A 192 -22.72 -24.99 -12.89
C LYS A 192 -21.89 -23.95 -12.14
N GLU A 193 -22.36 -22.71 -12.02
CA GLU A 193 -21.65 -21.62 -11.33
C GLU A 193 -21.53 -21.89 -9.83
N MET A 194 -22.59 -22.36 -9.17
CA MET A 194 -22.56 -22.72 -7.75
C MET A 194 -21.68 -23.95 -7.47
N ALA A 195 -21.68 -24.93 -8.39
CA ALA A 195 -20.81 -26.11 -8.28
C ALA A 195 -19.31 -25.77 -8.32
N LYS A 196 -18.89 -24.71 -9.03
CA LYS A 196 -17.50 -24.22 -8.98
C LYS A 196 -17.05 -23.86 -7.57
N LYS A 197 -17.99 -23.45 -6.70
CA LYS A 197 -17.75 -23.13 -5.28
C LYS A 197 -18.25 -24.24 -4.33
N ARG A 198 -18.55 -25.44 -4.86
CA ARG A 198 -19.06 -26.61 -4.10
C ARG A 198 -20.37 -26.35 -3.33
N ILE A 199 -21.20 -25.43 -3.83
CA ILE A 199 -22.55 -25.19 -3.27
C ILE A 199 -23.57 -26.00 -4.06
N SER A 200 -24.35 -26.84 -3.36
CA SER A 200 -25.42 -27.62 -3.97
C SER A 200 -26.65 -26.75 -4.25
N VAL A 201 -27.22 -26.96 -5.44
CA VAL A 201 -28.46 -26.31 -5.87
C VAL A 201 -29.51 -27.39 -6.11
N ASN A 202 -30.48 -27.48 -5.21
CA ASN A 202 -31.56 -28.45 -5.24
C ASN A 202 -32.86 -27.79 -5.70
N GLU A 203 -33.80 -28.58 -6.22
CA GLU A 203 -35.16 -28.11 -6.46
C GLU A 203 -36.07 -28.66 -5.39
N LEU A 204 -37.12 -27.91 -5.10
CA LEU A 204 -38.01 -28.21 -4.01
C LEU A 204 -39.41 -27.70 -4.34
N ASP A 205 -40.43 -28.53 -4.16
CA ASP A 205 -41.83 -28.17 -4.40
C ASP A 205 -42.43 -27.44 -3.19
N LEU A 206 -43.57 -26.77 -3.37
CA LEU A 206 -44.24 -26.00 -2.31
C LEU A 206 -44.48 -26.80 -1.01
N GLU A 207 -44.81 -28.09 -1.12
CA GLU A 207 -45.09 -28.99 0.01
C GLU A 207 -43.86 -29.29 0.86
N GLN A 208 -42.67 -29.17 0.26
CA GLN A 208 -41.40 -29.48 0.90
C GLN A 208 -40.80 -28.24 1.59
N LEU A 209 -41.43 -27.05 1.50
CA LEU A 209 -40.85 -25.81 2.02
C LEU A 209 -40.57 -25.91 3.54
N GLU A 210 -41.36 -26.71 4.25
CA GLU A 210 -41.17 -26.99 5.68
C GLU A 210 -39.86 -27.72 5.99
N THR A 211 -39.32 -28.48 5.03
CA THR A 211 -38.09 -29.28 5.22
C THR A 211 -36.81 -28.48 4.99
N ILE A 212 -36.90 -27.23 4.53
CA ILE A 212 -35.72 -26.40 4.24
C ILE A 212 -34.91 -26.19 5.54
N PRO A 213 -33.62 -26.52 5.58
CA PRO A 213 -32.81 -26.35 6.78
C PRO A 213 -32.63 -24.87 7.13
N LYS A 214 -32.43 -24.58 8.42
CA LYS A 214 -32.10 -23.22 8.88
C LYS A 214 -30.86 -22.73 8.13
N GLY A 215 -30.90 -21.48 7.72
CA GLY A 215 -29.80 -20.84 7.05
C GLY A 215 -29.75 -21.11 5.55
N ALA A 216 -30.58 -21.95 4.93
CA ALA A 216 -30.53 -22.15 3.47
C ALA A 216 -31.08 -20.95 2.66
N PHE A 217 -30.74 -20.89 1.37
CA PHE A 217 -31.40 -20.00 0.42
C PHE A 217 -32.60 -20.66 -0.23
N LEU A 218 -33.71 -19.92 -0.33
CA LEU A 218 -34.85 -20.25 -1.19
C LEU A 218 -34.91 -19.24 -2.34
N LEU A 219 -34.55 -19.68 -3.54
CA LEU A 219 -34.66 -18.91 -4.77
C LEU A 219 -36.05 -19.07 -5.38
N ILE A 220 -36.72 -17.95 -5.64
CA ILE A 220 -38.06 -17.88 -6.23
C ILE A 220 -37.97 -17.10 -7.55
N PRO A 221 -37.68 -17.78 -8.68
CA PRO A 221 -37.50 -17.16 -9.98
C PRO A 221 -38.78 -17.09 -10.83
N HIS A 222 -39.97 -17.06 -10.22
CA HIS A 222 -41.25 -17.24 -10.92
C HIS A 222 -41.83 -15.97 -11.54
N GLY A 223 -41.22 -14.80 -11.32
CA GLY A 223 -41.71 -13.50 -11.79
C GLY A 223 -42.85 -12.91 -10.95
N ARG A 224 -43.71 -13.77 -10.38
CA ARG A 224 -44.79 -13.44 -9.44
C ARG A 224 -44.71 -14.37 -8.23
N MET A 225 -45.01 -13.84 -7.05
CA MET A 225 -44.95 -14.62 -5.81
C MET A 225 -46.09 -15.65 -5.74
N PRO A 226 -45.82 -16.94 -5.46
CA PRO A 226 -46.85 -17.94 -5.22
C PRO A 226 -47.79 -17.61 -4.06
N GLN A 227 -49.08 -17.94 -4.18
CA GLN A 227 -50.09 -17.64 -3.15
C GLN A 227 -49.75 -18.25 -1.78
N GLU A 228 -49.11 -19.41 -1.76
CA GLU A 228 -48.77 -20.16 -0.56
C GLU A 228 -47.80 -19.38 0.32
N LEU A 229 -46.89 -18.61 -0.28
CA LEU A 229 -45.91 -17.81 0.45
C LEU A 229 -46.52 -16.56 1.10
N PHE A 230 -47.77 -16.22 0.76
CA PHE A 230 -48.59 -15.26 1.50
C PHE A 230 -49.41 -15.89 2.64
N GLY A 231 -49.28 -17.20 2.87
CA GLY A 231 -50.06 -17.95 3.86
C GLY A 231 -51.48 -18.30 3.40
N ILE A 232 -51.76 -18.21 2.10
CA ILE A 232 -53.05 -18.59 1.52
C ILE A 232 -53.01 -20.10 1.21
N GLU A 233 -53.92 -20.86 1.80
CA GLU A 233 -54.00 -22.33 1.62
C GLU A 233 -52.69 -23.08 1.96
N SER A 234 -51.85 -22.49 2.83
CA SER A 234 -50.54 -23.02 3.21
C SER A 234 -50.28 -22.83 4.71
N SER A 235 -49.70 -23.85 5.34
CA SER A 235 -49.18 -23.79 6.73
C SER A 235 -47.91 -22.97 6.82
N ILE A 236 -47.17 -22.82 5.73
CA ILE A 236 -45.89 -22.12 5.65
C ILE A 236 -46.00 -20.88 4.77
N ASP A 237 -45.47 -19.77 5.26
CA ASP A 237 -45.44 -18.48 4.58
C ASP A 237 -44.01 -17.89 4.62
N MET A 238 -43.82 -16.78 3.92
CA MET A 238 -42.55 -16.07 3.86
C MET A 238 -42.03 -15.65 5.26
N ASN A 239 -42.92 -15.23 6.16
CA ASN A 239 -42.52 -14.79 7.49
C ASN A 239 -42.01 -15.96 8.33
N LYS A 240 -42.74 -17.09 8.35
CA LYS A 240 -42.33 -18.32 9.05
C LYS A 240 -41.00 -18.87 8.54
N LEU A 241 -40.78 -18.80 7.22
CA LEU A 241 -39.49 -19.16 6.62
C LEU A 241 -38.36 -18.26 7.12
N THR A 242 -38.55 -16.94 7.11
CA THR A 242 -37.52 -16.02 7.65
C THR A 242 -37.32 -16.15 9.17
N GLU A 243 -38.36 -16.48 9.94
CA GLU A 243 -38.26 -16.77 11.38
C GLU A 243 -37.44 -18.02 11.66
N LYS A 244 -37.60 -19.07 10.83
CA LYS A 244 -36.75 -20.27 10.84
C LYS A 244 -35.31 -19.96 10.46
N GLY A 245 -35.04 -18.81 9.84
CA GLY A 245 -33.73 -18.37 9.38
C GLY A 245 -33.43 -18.75 7.93
N VAL A 246 -34.46 -18.98 7.11
CA VAL A 246 -34.32 -19.16 5.65
C VAL A 246 -34.15 -17.78 5.00
N ASN A 247 -33.21 -17.70 4.06
CA ASN A 247 -32.96 -16.50 3.26
C ASN A 247 -33.68 -16.64 1.92
N ILE A 248 -34.63 -15.76 1.62
CA ILE A 248 -35.47 -15.86 0.42
C ILE A 248 -34.96 -14.87 -0.62
N VAL A 249 -34.66 -15.35 -1.82
CA VAL A 249 -34.25 -14.54 -2.97
C VAL A 249 -35.37 -14.58 -4.00
N TYR A 250 -36.07 -13.45 -4.15
CA TYR A 250 -37.20 -13.32 -5.06
C TYR A 250 -36.80 -12.52 -6.29
N LEU A 251 -37.00 -13.11 -7.48
CA LEU A 251 -36.82 -12.47 -8.77
C LEU A 251 -38.19 -12.27 -9.39
N GLY A 252 -38.68 -11.03 -9.38
CA GLY A 252 -39.99 -10.78 -9.92
C GLY A 252 -40.45 -9.35 -9.85
N LEU A 253 -41.76 -9.19 -10.03
CA LEU A 253 -42.50 -7.94 -9.94
C LEU A 253 -43.04 -7.74 -8.53
N GLN A 254 -43.58 -6.54 -8.27
CA GLN A 254 -44.27 -6.22 -7.02
C GLN A 254 -45.39 -7.22 -6.71
N PHE A 255 -45.86 -7.20 -5.46
CA PHE A 255 -46.88 -8.14 -4.98
C PHE A 255 -48.32 -7.76 -5.37
N ASP A 256 -48.55 -6.90 -6.37
CA ASP A 256 -49.90 -6.55 -6.85
C ASP A 256 -50.68 -7.78 -7.36
N LYS A 257 -49.96 -8.76 -7.89
CA LYS A 257 -50.50 -10.05 -8.34
C LYS A 257 -49.70 -11.21 -7.77
N MET A 258 -50.42 -12.31 -7.51
CA MET A 258 -49.86 -13.59 -7.10
C MET A 258 -50.18 -14.67 -8.15
N ILE A 259 -49.41 -15.76 -8.12
CA ILE A 259 -49.64 -16.93 -8.97
C ILE A 259 -50.27 -18.07 -8.17
N LEU A 260 -51.36 -18.64 -8.70
CA LEU A 260 -52.05 -19.79 -8.12
C LEU A 260 -51.35 -21.11 -8.49
N LYS A 261 -51.66 -22.21 -7.80
CA LYS A 261 -51.14 -23.57 -8.12
C LYS A 261 -51.44 -24.02 -9.55
N ASN A 262 -52.49 -23.51 -10.17
CA ASN A 262 -52.85 -23.81 -11.55
C ASN A 262 -52.17 -22.87 -12.58
N GLY A 263 -51.31 -21.95 -12.13
CA GLY A 263 -50.59 -20.99 -12.95
C GLY A 263 -51.39 -19.74 -13.36
N LEU A 264 -52.62 -19.57 -12.85
CA LEU A 264 -53.39 -18.35 -13.09
C LEU A 264 -52.87 -17.19 -12.23
N LEU A 265 -52.89 -15.98 -12.80
CA LEU A 265 -52.54 -14.75 -12.12
C LEU A 265 -53.80 -14.10 -11.55
N VAL A 266 -53.79 -13.79 -10.25
CA VAL A 266 -54.88 -13.09 -9.56
C VAL A 266 -54.34 -11.94 -8.75
N SER A 267 -55.17 -10.93 -8.47
CA SER A 267 -54.79 -9.82 -7.58
C SER A 267 -54.52 -10.33 -6.17
N THR A 268 -53.45 -9.86 -5.54
CA THR A 268 -53.11 -10.26 -4.18
C THR A 268 -54.07 -9.59 -3.20
N PRO A 269 -54.75 -10.34 -2.30
CA PRO A 269 -55.62 -9.76 -1.29
C PRO A 269 -54.90 -8.75 -0.38
N GLU A 270 -55.56 -7.64 0.00
CA GLU A 270 -54.93 -6.60 0.83
C GLU A 270 -54.43 -7.11 2.19
N ASN A 271 -55.14 -8.06 2.81
CA ASN A 271 -54.72 -8.68 4.06
C ASN A 271 -53.43 -9.50 3.87
N ALA A 272 -53.30 -10.23 2.76
CA ALA A 272 -52.08 -10.96 2.41
C ALA A 272 -50.89 -10.01 2.19
N LEU A 273 -51.11 -8.88 1.51
CA LEU A 273 -50.09 -7.83 1.35
C LEU A 273 -49.64 -7.24 2.69
N LYS A 274 -50.60 -6.89 3.56
CA LYS A 274 -50.29 -6.37 4.91
C LYS A 274 -49.52 -7.39 5.74
N ASN A 275 -49.90 -8.66 5.68
CA ASN A 275 -49.23 -9.75 6.39
C ASN A 275 -47.83 -10.03 5.85
N ALA A 276 -47.61 -9.88 4.54
CA ALA A 276 -46.28 -9.99 3.94
C ALA A 276 -45.32 -8.91 4.46
N GLY A 277 -45.83 -7.77 4.93
CA GLY A 277 -45.03 -6.73 5.58
C GLY A 277 -43.94 -6.14 4.66
N VAL A 278 -44.18 -6.08 3.36
CA VAL A 278 -43.26 -5.49 2.39
C VAL A 278 -43.99 -4.41 1.60
N SER A 279 -43.41 -3.22 1.52
CA SER A 279 -43.87 -2.14 0.65
C SER A 279 -42.90 -1.97 -0.52
N PHE A 280 -43.41 -1.43 -1.63
CA PHE A 280 -42.65 -1.24 -2.86
C PHE A 280 -42.71 0.22 -3.28
N ASP A 281 -41.55 0.81 -3.58
CA ASP A 281 -41.44 2.16 -4.11
C ASP A 281 -40.93 2.08 -5.56
N GLU A 282 -41.69 2.65 -6.50
CA GLU A 282 -41.23 2.84 -7.88
C GLU A 282 -40.25 4.02 -7.92
N LYS A 283 -39.07 3.81 -8.49
CA LYS A 283 -38.03 4.84 -8.64
C LYS A 283 -37.54 4.83 -10.08
N GLU A 284 -37.52 6.01 -10.70
CA GLU A 284 -37.22 6.14 -12.14
C GLU A 284 -35.72 5.95 -12.46
N ASP A 285 -34.81 6.06 -11.49
CA ASP A 285 -33.36 6.02 -11.71
C ASP A 285 -32.61 5.10 -10.73
N LEU A 286 -32.91 3.81 -10.76
CA LEU A 286 -32.15 2.81 -10.00
C LEU A 286 -30.92 2.33 -10.80
N LEU A 287 -29.73 2.51 -10.20
CA LEU A 287 -28.47 2.04 -10.79
C LEU A 287 -28.23 0.56 -10.48
N THR A 288 -27.69 -0.19 -11.43
CA THR A 288 -27.31 -1.61 -11.28
C THR A 288 -25.78 -1.75 -11.25
N ASN A 289 -25.18 -1.30 -10.16
CA ASN A 289 -23.72 -1.31 -10.02
C ASN A 289 -23.21 -2.74 -9.84
N GLY A 290 -22.60 -3.29 -10.89
CA GLY A 290 -21.93 -4.59 -10.85
C GLY A 290 -22.83 -5.81 -11.10
N LEU A 291 -24.06 -5.61 -11.56
CA LEU A 291 -24.93 -6.64 -12.13
C LEU A 291 -25.29 -6.26 -13.57
N ASN A 292 -25.57 -7.25 -14.41
CA ASN A 292 -26.07 -7.10 -15.78
C ASN A 292 -27.59 -6.83 -15.82
N LEU A 293 -28.19 -6.54 -14.67
CA LEU A 293 -29.62 -6.25 -14.53
C LEU A 293 -29.98 -4.94 -15.25
N TYR A 294 -31.01 -5.02 -16.09
CA TYR A 294 -31.56 -3.95 -16.90
C TYR A 294 -32.91 -3.49 -16.33
N GLN A 295 -33.11 -2.18 -16.25
CA GLN A 295 -34.36 -1.54 -15.81
C GLN A 295 -34.96 -2.15 -14.53
N PRO A 296 -34.24 -2.09 -13.39
CA PRO A 296 -34.84 -2.36 -12.09
C PRO A 296 -36.12 -1.53 -11.88
N LEU A 297 -37.22 -2.18 -11.49
CA LEU A 297 -38.55 -1.57 -11.48
C LEU A 297 -38.98 -0.96 -10.13
N TYR A 298 -38.38 -1.41 -9.02
CA TYR A 298 -38.80 -1.00 -7.68
C TYR A 298 -37.69 -1.16 -6.64
N VAL A 299 -37.90 -0.56 -5.48
CA VAL A 299 -37.19 -0.87 -4.23
C VAL A 299 -38.17 -1.45 -3.23
N ALA A 300 -37.84 -2.59 -2.63
CA ALA A 300 -38.66 -3.20 -1.58
C ALA A 300 -38.18 -2.73 -0.19
N LYS A 301 -39.14 -2.49 0.72
CA LYS A 301 -38.88 -2.09 2.11
C LYS A 301 -39.71 -2.92 3.07
N GLY A 302 -39.10 -3.30 4.18
CA GLY A 302 -39.76 -4.02 5.27
C GLY A 302 -40.54 -3.09 6.20
N THR A 303 -41.17 -3.69 7.21
CA THR A 303 -41.92 -2.97 8.26
C THR A 303 -41.00 -2.28 9.27
N SER A 304 -41.57 -1.44 10.14
CA SER A 304 -40.83 -0.82 11.25
C SER A 304 -40.22 -1.90 12.16
N GLY A 305 -38.89 -1.97 12.20
CA GLY A 305 -38.13 -2.98 12.95
C GLY A 305 -37.31 -3.92 12.06
N ASP A 306 -37.63 -4.00 10.77
CA ASP A 306 -36.78 -4.67 9.79
C ASP A 306 -35.58 -3.77 9.42
N SER A 307 -34.40 -4.36 9.25
CA SER A 307 -33.23 -3.63 8.74
C SER A 307 -33.24 -3.70 7.21
N ASN A 308 -33.27 -2.55 6.54
CA ASN A 308 -33.34 -2.45 5.09
C ASN A 308 -31.99 -1.99 4.53
N SER A 309 -31.53 -2.61 3.46
CA SER A 309 -30.33 -2.22 2.72
C SER A 309 -30.53 -2.38 1.22
N ILE A 310 -29.81 -1.58 0.43
CA ILE A 310 -29.78 -1.71 -1.04
C ILE A 310 -28.37 -2.15 -1.42
N ILE A 311 -28.28 -3.28 -2.13
CA ILE A 311 -27.04 -3.86 -2.61
C ILE A 311 -27.01 -3.83 -4.14
N TYR A 312 -25.81 -3.68 -4.71
CA TYR A 312 -25.62 -3.50 -6.16
C TYR A 312 -26.49 -2.38 -6.77
N GLY A 313 -26.81 -1.35 -5.98
CA GLY A 313 -27.57 -0.15 -6.37
C GLY A 313 -29.09 -0.32 -6.53
N SER A 314 -29.61 -1.55 -6.67
CA SER A 314 -31.05 -1.79 -6.94
C SER A 314 -31.64 -3.02 -6.25
N VAL A 315 -30.83 -3.99 -5.82
CA VAL A 315 -31.33 -5.19 -5.13
C VAL A 315 -31.64 -4.81 -3.68
N SER A 316 -32.88 -5.04 -3.24
CA SER A 316 -33.29 -4.70 -1.87
C SER A 316 -33.08 -5.91 -0.96
N ALA A 317 -32.38 -5.73 0.16
CA ALA A 317 -32.15 -6.77 1.16
C ALA A 317 -32.75 -6.33 2.50
N ILE A 318 -33.74 -7.08 2.97
CA ILE A 318 -34.55 -6.80 4.16
C ILE A 318 -34.25 -7.89 5.18
N ARG A 319 -33.63 -7.53 6.31
CA ARG A 319 -33.43 -8.43 7.45
C ARG A 319 -34.71 -8.51 8.24
N ARG A 320 -35.27 -9.73 8.28
CA ARG A 320 -36.47 -10.05 9.04
C ARG A 320 -36.17 -11.20 9.98
N LYS A 321 -36.23 -10.92 11.29
CA LYS A 321 -35.97 -11.90 12.34
C LYS A 321 -34.59 -12.57 12.14
N ASN A 322 -34.58 -13.88 11.89
CA ASN A 322 -33.35 -14.68 11.73
C ASN A 322 -32.93 -14.87 10.27
N GLY A 323 -33.73 -14.39 9.31
CA GLY A 323 -33.52 -14.57 7.88
C GLY A 323 -33.53 -13.24 7.12
N MET A 324 -33.49 -13.36 5.79
CA MET A 324 -33.45 -12.23 4.86
C MET A 324 -34.47 -12.40 3.75
N LEU A 325 -35.04 -11.29 3.30
CA LEU A 325 -35.76 -11.20 2.04
C LEU A 325 -34.93 -10.36 1.07
N ILE A 326 -34.52 -10.95 -0.04
CA ILE A 326 -33.69 -10.31 -1.06
C ILE A 326 -34.52 -10.21 -2.34
N PHE A 327 -34.79 -8.98 -2.76
CA PHE A 327 -35.60 -8.67 -3.92
C PHE A 327 -34.72 -8.20 -5.06
N ILE A 328 -34.70 -8.97 -6.15
CA ILE A 328 -34.18 -8.51 -7.43
C ILE A 328 -35.36 -7.91 -8.20
N PRO A 329 -35.38 -6.59 -8.47
CA PRO A 329 -36.58 -5.87 -8.90
C PRO A 329 -36.87 -6.03 -10.40
N GLN A 330 -36.73 -7.24 -10.90
CA GLN A 330 -37.09 -7.64 -12.23
C GLN A 330 -37.25 -9.16 -12.27
N THR A 331 -38.02 -9.59 -13.26
CA THR A 331 -38.16 -10.96 -13.68
C THR A 331 -36.92 -11.44 -14.48
N LEU A 332 -36.74 -12.74 -14.65
CA LEU A 332 -35.62 -13.33 -15.40
C LEU A 332 -35.53 -12.82 -16.85
N ASP A 333 -36.62 -12.94 -17.61
CA ASP A 333 -36.63 -12.60 -19.03
C ASP A 333 -36.52 -11.08 -19.29
N GLY A 334 -37.10 -10.24 -18.42
CA GLY A 334 -37.05 -8.78 -18.59
C GLY A 334 -35.72 -8.17 -18.12
N GLY A 335 -35.21 -8.63 -16.98
CA GLY A 335 -34.06 -8.03 -16.29
C GLY A 335 -32.74 -8.28 -17.00
N TRP A 336 -32.63 -9.37 -17.77
CA TRP A 336 -31.41 -9.71 -18.48
C TRP A 336 -31.62 -9.81 -19.99
N LYS A 337 -32.67 -9.18 -20.53
CA LYS A 337 -32.98 -9.20 -21.97
C LYS A 337 -32.97 -10.63 -22.56
N ARG A 338 -33.50 -11.60 -21.79
CA ARG A 338 -33.50 -13.05 -22.12
C ARG A 338 -32.10 -13.66 -22.27
N ASP A 339 -31.12 -13.18 -21.51
CA ASP A 339 -29.80 -13.79 -21.33
C ASP A 339 -29.76 -14.60 -20.01
N PRO A 340 -30.00 -15.92 -20.07
CA PRO A 340 -30.01 -16.76 -18.87
C PRO A 340 -28.62 -16.92 -18.24
N GLU A 341 -27.55 -16.73 -19.02
CA GLU A 341 -26.19 -16.84 -18.52
C GLU A 341 -25.82 -15.64 -17.65
N ALA A 342 -26.11 -14.44 -18.13
CA ALA A 342 -25.93 -13.21 -17.36
C ALA A 342 -26.76 -13.24 -16.06
N ALA A 343 -28.02 -13.66 -16.13
CA ALA A 343 -28.89 -13.78 -14.97
C ALA A 343 -28.35 -14.81 -13.95
N ALA A 344 -27.95 -16.00 -14.40
CA ALA A 344 -27.43 -17.04 -13.53
C ALA A 344 -26.12 -16.62 -12.85
N LYS A 345 -25.22 -15.95 -13.58
CA LYS A 345 -23.98 -15.41 -13.03
C LYS A 345 -24.21 -14.31 -11.99
N ASP A 346 -25.15 -13.40 -12.25
CA ASP A 346 -25.51 -12.34 -11.32
C ASP A 346 -26.15 -12.88 -10.04
N VAL A 347 -27.07 -13.84 -10.16
CA VAL A 347 -27.68 -14.52 -9.01
C VAL A 347 -26.61 -15.30 -8.23
N ALA A 348 -25.75 -16.07 -8.91
CA ALA A 348 -24.66 -16.78 -8.27
C ALA A 348 -23.73 -15.81 -7.52
N LYS A 349 -23.38 -14.68 -8.14
CA LYS A 349 -22.58 -13.62 -7.53
C LYS A 349 -23.24 -13.06 -6.28
N LEU A 350 -24.54 -12.76 -6.31
CA LEU A 350 -25.32 -12.28 -5.17
C LEU A 350 -25.29 -13.27 -4.00
N LEU A 351 -25.47 -14.56 -4.29
CA LEU A 351 -25.47 -15.64 -3.29
C LEU A 351 -24.06 -15.85 -2.71
N ILE A 352 -23.03 -15.90 -3.55
CA ILE A 352 -21.63 -16.20 -3.17
C ILE A 352 -20.97 -15.01 -2.46
N GLN A 353 -21.14 -13.78 -2.94
CA GLN A 353 -20.47 -12.60 -2.37
C GLN A 353 -21.08 -12.15 -1.05
N THR A 354 -22.27 -12.67 -0.69
CA THR A 354 -22.97 -12.39 0.57
C THR A 354 -23.09 -10.88 0.86
N ALA A 355 -23.26 -10.05 -0.18
CA ALA A 355 -23.33 -8.60 -0.04
C ALA A 355 -24.55 -8.14 0.81
N TRP A 356 -25.55 -9.00 0.93
CA TRP A 356 -26.75 -8.83 1.75
C TRP A 356 -26.51 -9.04 3.25
N ALA A 357 -25.36 -9.62 3.66
CA ALA A 357 -25.00 -9.85 5.04
C ALA A 357 -23.85 -8.92 5.46
N THR A 358 -23.99 -8.28 6.62
CA THR A 358 -22.92 -7.45 7.19
C THR A 358 -21.97 -8.33 8.00
N PRO A 359 -20.69 -8.50 7.58
CA PRO A 359 -19.70 -9.21 8.39
C PRO A 359 -19.34 -8.40 9.64
N ASP A 360 -18.86 -9.06 10.71
CA ASP A 360 -18.33 -8.37 11.89
C ASP A 360 -17.10 -7.49 11.53
N ASN A 361 -16.31 -7.93 10.54
CA ASN A 361 -15.23 -7.15 9.92
C ASN A 361 -15.33 -7.24 8.38
N PRO A 362 -15.56 -6.12 7.65
CA PRO A 362 -15.65 -6.09 6.19
C PRO A 362 -14.45 -6.65 5.44
N GLU A 363 -13.23 -6.46 5.94
CA GLU A 363 -12.00 -6.90 5.30
C GLU A 363 -11.79 -8.42 5.49
N GLY A 364 -12.21 -8.94 6.65
CA GLY A 364 -11.91 -10.30 7.09
C GLY A 364 -10.48 -10.43 7.60
N ILE A 365 -9.99 -11.68 7.72
CA ILE A 365 -8.57 -11.98 7.93
C ILE A 365 -8.10 -12.78 6.73
N THR A 366 -7.02 -12.31 6.08
CA THR A 366 -6.45 -12.98 4.91
C THR A 366 -5.14 -13.67 5.28
N TYR A 367 -5.11 -14.98 5.11
CA TYR A 367 -3.90 -15.79 5.24
C TYR A 367 -3.34 -16.10 3.85
N ASN A 368 -2.10 -15.67 3.60
CA ASN A 368 -1.38 -15.97 2.36
C ASN A 368 -0.55 -17.24 2.55
N LYS A 369 -0.80 -18.25 1.73
CA LYS A 369 -0.10 -19.54 1.79
C LYS A 369 0.58 -19.85 0.45
N LYS A 370 1.76 -20.47 0.55
CA LYS A 370 2.45 -21.06 -0.60
C LYS A 370 1.91 -22.48 -0.80
N SER A 371 1.81 -22.92 -2.05
CA SER A 371 1.49 -24.31 -2.32
C SER A 371 2.63 -25.21 -1.87
N LEU A 372 2.24 -26.32 -1.27
CA LEU A 372 3.10 -27.42 -0.87
C LEU A 372 2.57 -28.66 -1.58
N ASP A 373 2.82 -28.71 -2.89
CA ASP A 373 2.23 -29.70 -3.82
C ASP A 373 2.20 -31.11 -3.20
N ASN A 374 1.00 -31.71 -3.11
CA ASN A 374 0.72 -33.06 -2.59
C ASN A 374 0.91 -33.28 -1.08
N GLU A 375 1.16 -32.24 -0.28
CA GLU A 375 1.18 -32.36 1.17
C GLU A 375 -0.18 -31.98 1.78
N THR A 376 -0.61 -32.76 2.77
CA THR A 376 -1.81 -32.45 3.56
C THR A 376 -1.38 -31.74 4.82
N HIS A 377 -1.91 -30.54 5.04
CA HIS A 377 -1.65 -29.74 6.23
C HIS A 377 -2.89 -29.66 7.09
N ILE A 378 -2.68 -29.66 8.40
CA ILE A 378 -3.69 -29.33 9.39
C ILE A 378 -3.21 -28.05 10.07
N GLU A 379 -4.06 -27.03 10.10
CA GLU A 379 -3.70 -25.74 10.67
C GLU A 379 -4.91 -25.07 11.34
N ASP A 380 -4.67 -24.43 12.48
CA ASP A 380 -5.66 -23.62 13.18
C ASP A 380 -5.66 -22.18 12.63
N PHE A 381 -6.81 -21.71 12.18
CA PHE A 381 -7.03 -20.35 11.71
C PHE A 381 -7.93 -19.60 12.68
N PHE A 382 -7.66 -18.33 12.89
CA PHE A 382 -8.37 -17.50 13.85
C PHE A 382 -9.12 -16.37 13.13
N THR A 383 -10.27 -15.99 13.67
CA THR A 383 -11.08 -14.90 13.11
C THR A 383 -10.71 -13.56 13.73
N ASN A 384 -11.38 -12.48 13.34
CA ASN A 384 -11.33 -11.26 14.13
C ASN A 384 -12.04 -11.45 15.47
N ILE A 385 -11.73 -10.57 16.41
CA ILE A 385 -12.41 -10.51 17.71
C ILE A 385 -13.86 -10.07 17.52
N PHE A 386 -14.79 -10.73 18.21
CA PHE A 386 -16.22 -10.39 18.23
C PHE A 386 -16.84 -10.64 19.62
N LYS A 387 -18.12 -10.28 19.77
CA LYS A 387 -18.92 -10.56 20.98
C LYS A 387 -20.00 -11.59 20.71
N GLY A 388 -20.08 -12.64 21.52
CA GLY A 388 -21.14 -13.65 21.45
C GLY A 388 -20.60 -15.07 21.53
N LYS A 389 -21.52 -16.04 21.66
CA LYS A 389 -21.19 -17.47 21.82
C LYS A 389 -21.27 -18.27 20.52
N THR A 390 -21.79 -17.66 19.45
CA THR A 390 -22.00 -18.30 18.15
C THR A 390 -21.66 -17.33 17.04
N ARG A 391 -21.01 -17.83 16.00
CA ARG A 391 -20.75 -17.10 14.75
C ARG A 391 -20.82 -18.03 13.55
N TYR A 392 -21.07 -17.46 12.39
CA TYR A 392 -20.90 -18.14 11.11
C TYR A 392 -19.63 -17.62 10.46
N VAL A 393 -18.74 -18.53 10.09
CA VAL A 393 -17.47 -18.23 9.43
C VAL A 393 -17.59 -18.57 7.96
N LYS A 394 -17.37 -17.59 7.10
CA LYS A 394 -17.20 -17.75 5.67
C LYS A 394 -15.71 -17.80 5.36
N ILE A 395 -15.28 -18.86 4.68
CA ILE A 395 -13.89 -19.12 4.31
C ILE A 395 -13.84 -19.15 2.79
N ASP A 396 -13.31 -18.09 2.18
CA ASP A 396 -13.11 -18.00 0.73
C ASP A 396 -11.65 -18.31 0.42
N LEU A 397 -11.43 -19.42 -0.26
CA LEU A 397 -10.11 -19.88 -0.67
C LEU A 397 -9.95 -19.57 -2.15
N THR A 398 -8.93 -18.79 -2.50
CA THR A 398 -8.66 -18.39 -3.88
C THR A 398 -7.19 -18.57 -4.20
N GLY A 399 -6.89 -19.22 -5.32
CA GLY A 399 -5.53 -19.44 -5.80
C GLY A 399 -5.48 -19.32 -7.32
N LYS A 400 -4.27 -19.39 -7.85
CA LYS A 400 -4.04 -19.47 -9.30
C LYS A 400 -3.40 -20.78 -9.67
N ASP A 401 -3.91 -21.38 -10.74
CA ASP A 401 -3.31 -22.58 -11.31
C ASP A 401 -2.02 -22.26 -12.09
N VAL A 402 -1.40 -23.29 -12.65
CA VAL A 402 -0.18 -23.17 -13.48
C VAL A 402 -0.37 -22.35 -14.77
N ASN A 403 -1.61 -22.20 -15.25
CA ASN A 403 -1.97 -21.40 -16.43
C ASN A 403 -2.34 -19.95 -16.08
N GLY A 404 -2.51 -19.65 -14.79
CA GLY A 404 -2.94 -18.36 -14.28
C GLY A 404 -4.45 -18.20 -14.13
N ASP A 405 -5.22 -19.28 -14.30
CA ASP A 405 -6.66 -19.32 -14.10
C ASP A 405 -6.99 -19.35 -12.60
N ASP A 406 -8.05 -18.64 -12.21
CA ASP A 406 -8.49 -18.57 -10.83
C ASP A 406 -9.18 -19.87 -10.42
N VAL A 407 -8.65 -20.51 -9.37
CA VAL A 407 -9.29 -21.63 -8.68
C VAL A 407 -9.75 -21.18 -7.31
N GLY A 408 -10.88 -21.70 -6.84
CA GLY A 408 -11.29 -21.39 -5.49
C GLY A 408 -12.38 -22.27 -4.93
N GLU A 409 -12.48 -22.25 -3.62
CA GLU A 409 -13.41 -23.03 -2.82
C GLU A 409 -14.06 -22.09 -1.79
N LEU A 410 -15.35 -22.28 -1.53
CA LEU A 410 -16.05 -21.54 -0.48
C LEU A 410 -16.53 -22.55 0.57
N ARG A 411 -16.16 -22.31 1.83
CA ARG A 411 -16.67 -23.07 2.97
C ARG A 411 -17.40 -22.14 3.93
N ILE A 412 -18.42 -22.67 4.57
CA ILE A 412 -19.17 -21.98 5.60
C ILE A 412 -19.27 -22.92 6.79
N ALA A 413 -19.01 -22.39 7.98
CA ALA A 413 -19.06 -23.13 9.24
C ALA A 413 -19.87 -22.35 10.26
N GLU A 414 -20.72 -23.04 11.02
CA GLU A 414 -21.25 -22.48 12.26
C GLU A 414 -20.31 -22.87 13.40
N ILE A 415 -19.70 -21.89 14.05
CA ILE A 415 -18.87 -22.10 15.24
C ILE A 415 -19.65 -21.71 16.48
N LYS A 416 -19.52 -22.54 17.52
CA LYS A 416 -20.18 -22.33 18.81
C LYS A 416 -19.16 -22.45 19.93
N LYS A 417 -19.44 -21.77 21.03
CA LYS A 417 -18.70 -21.94 22.26
C LYS A 417 -19.10 -23.27 22.90
N GLU A 418 -18.21 -24.25 22.89
CA GLU A 418 -18.45 -25.60 23.43
C GLU A 418 -18.42 -25.60 24.96
N ALA A 419 -17.37 -25.00 25.54
CA ALA A 419 -17.18 -24.93 26.97
C ALA A 419 -18.11 -23.89 27.63
N ALA A 420 -18.75 -24.25 28.74
CA ALA A 420 -19.60 -23.31 29.49
C ALA A 420 -18.79 -22.14 30.06
N GLY A 421 -17.54 -22.41 30.44
CA GLY A 421 -16.65 -21.46 31.08
C GLY A 421 -15.89 -20.52 30.14
N SER A 422 -15.19 -19.57 30.72
CA SER A 422 -14.32 -18.60 30.05
C SER A 422 -12.95 -18.58 30.71
N TRP A 423 -11.90 -18.41 29.91
CA TRP A 423 -10.55 -18.17 30.38
C TRP A 423 -10.06 -16.83 29.85
N TYR A 424 -9.88 -15.87 30.74
CA TYR A 424 -9.37 -14.53 30.45
C TYR A 424 -7.89 -14.40 30.81
N ILE A 425 -7.15 -13.62 30.04
CA ILE A 425 -5.75 -13.30 30.30
C ILE A 425 -5.67 -11.81 30.64
N SER A 426 -5.19 -11.49 31.84
CA SER A 426 -5.15 -10.09 32.29
C SER A 426 -4.09 -9.33 31.49
N GLY A 427 -4.48 -8.18 30.92
CA GLY A 427 -3.61 -7.43 30.01
C GLY A 427 -3.70 -7.85 28.53
N GLY A 428 -4.57 -8.79 28.18
CA GLY A 428 -4.85 -9.19 26.79
C GLY A 428 -4.37 -10.59 26.44
N PHE A 429 -4.77 -11.10 25.27
CA PHE A 429 -4.42 -12.45 24.82
C PHE A 429 -2.99 -12.57 24.25
N THR A 430 -2.31 -11.44 24.03
CA THR A 430 -0.92 -11.42 23.57
C THR A 430 0.02 -11.54 24.76
N VAL A 431 0.89 -12.55 24.78
CA VAL A 431 1.85 -12.83 25.88
C VAL A 431 3.28 -12.99 25.35
N ALA A 432 4.26 -12.73 26.21
CA ALA A 432 5.66 -13.07 25.94
C ALA A 432 6.04 -14.34 26.73
N PRO A 433 7.01 -15.13 26.28
CA PRO A 433 7.45 -16.32 27.02
C PRO A 433 7.99 -15.98 28.42
N THR A 434 7.53 -16.70 29.45
CA THR A 434 7.93 -16.52 30.85
C THR A 434 9.42 -16.77 31.05
N GLU A 435 10.07 -17.64 30.27
CA GLU A 435 11.52 -17.81 30.31
C GLU A 435 12.32 -16.54 29.95
N ILE A 436 11.71 -15.62 29.18
CA ILE A 436 12.34 -14.36 28.76
C ILE A 436 12.08 -13.25 29.80
N THR A 437 10.82 -13.11 30.21
CA THR A 437 10.38 -12.01 31.09
C THR A 437 10.46 -12.34 32.58
N ASN A 438 10.46 -13.64 32.93
CA ASN A 438 10.24 -14.16 34.28
C ASN A 438 8.91 -13.72 34.90
N GLU A 439 7.97 -13.28 34.07
CA GLU A 439 6.62 -12.93 34.48
C GLU A 439 5.68 -14.07 34.09
N GLU A 440 5.01 -14.63 35.09
CA GLU A 440 3.91 -15.56 34.86
C GLU A 440 2.68 -14.80 34.38
N VAL A 441 1.91 -15.42 33.50
CA VAL A 441 0.75 -14.79 32.89
C VAL A 441 -0.43 -14.84 33.88
N PRO A 442 -0.97 -13.69 34.32
CA PRO A 442 -2.14 -13.65 35.20
C PRO A 442 -3.40 -14.08 34.45
N ILE A 443 -4.05 -15.15 34.91
CA ILE A 443 -5.25 -15.73 34.30
C ILE A 443 -6.45 -15.66 35.24
N ILE A 444 -7.64 -15.49 34.65
CA ILE A 444 -8.92 -15.53 35.36
C ILE A 444 -9.81 -16.56 34.66
N LEU A 445 -10.19 -17.60 35.39
CA LEU A 445 -11.03 -18.70 34.94
C LEU A 445 -12.43 -18.56 35.55
N THR A 446 -13.46 -18.62 34.71
CA THR A 446 -14.86 -18.65 35.14
C THR A 446 -15.51 -19.90 34.55
N LEU A 447 -15.56 -21.01 35.29
CA LEU A 447 -15.90 -22.33 34.73
C LEU A 447 -17.41 -22.54 34.52
N ASN A 448 -18.27 -21.98 35.39
CA ASN A 448 -19.73 -21.90 35.23
C ASN A 448 -20.46 -23.23 34.92
N GLU A 449 -19.98 -24.35 35.42
CA GLU A 449 -20.65 -25.64 35.21
C GLU A 449 -21.94 -25.77 36.04
N LYS A 450 -22.90 -26.57 35.54
CA LYS A 450 -24.19 -26.73 36.24
C LYS A 450 -24.07 -27.49 37.56
N THR A 451 -23.05 -28.35 37.69
CA THR A 451 -22.83 -29.19 38.87
C THR A 451 -21.56 -28.75 39.60
N GLY A 452 -21.64 -28.50 40.91
CA GLY A 452 -20.50 -28.13 41.76
C GLY A 452 -19.64 -29.31 42.15
N VAL A 453 -19.09 -30.04 41.17
CA VAL A 453 -18.18 -31.18 41.41
C VAL A 453 -16.74 -30.68 41.49
N GLU A 454 -15.97 -31.19 42.44
CA GLU A 454 -14.54 -30.90 42.51
C GLU A 454 -13.76 -31.82 41.57
N LYS A 455 -12.89 -31.25 40.74
CA LYS A 455 -12.06 -32.00 39.77
C LYS A 455 -10.63 -31.51 39.74
N TYR A 456 -9.69 -32.43 39.46
CA TYR A 456 -8.35 -32.04 39.04
C TYR A 456 -8.40 -31.52 37.61
N LEU A 457 -7.89 -30.31 37.41
CA LEU A 457 -7.91 -29.62 36.13
C LEU A 457 -6.47 -29.44 35.62
N TYR A 458 -6.32 -29.55 34.31
CA TYR A 458 -5.07 -29.48 33.59
C TYR A 458 -5.14 -28.36 32.55
N VAL A 459 -4.03 -27.68 32.36
CA VAL A 459 -3.82 -26.78 31.24
C VAL A 459 -3.29 -27.60 30.08
N ALA A 460 -4.03 -27.60 28.97
CA ALA A 460 -3.64 -28.19 27.70
C ALA A 460 -3.52 -27.07 26.65
N ILE A 461 -2.34 -26.92 26.04
CA ILE A 461 -2.09 -25.92 25.01
C ILE A 461 -1.89 -26.67 23.69
N THR A 462 -2.65 -26.31 22.67
CA THR A 462 -2.58 -26.95 21.36
C THR A 462 -2.22 -25.95 20.26
N LYS A 463 -1.51 -26.44 19.24
CA LYS A 463 -1.21 -25.74 18.00
C LYS A 463 -1.51 -26.69 16.85
N ASN A 464 -2.37 -26.28 15.93
CA ASN A 464 -2.80 -27.10 14.80
C ASN A 464 -3.40 -28.46 15.21
N GLY A 465 -4.05 -28.49 16.38
CA GLY A 465 -4.63 -29.71 16.97
C GLY A 465 -3.68 -30.64 17.69
N GLU A 466 -2.38 -30.36 17.66
CA GLU A 466 -1.39 -31.13 18.41
C GLU A 466 -1.09 -30.46 19.75
N LEU A 467 -0.95 -31.27 20.80
CA LEU A 467 -0.57 -30.78 22.13
C LEU A 467 0.88 -30.29 22.10
N VAL A 468 1.10 -29.04 22.51
CA VAL A 468 2.43 -28.44 22.62
C VAL A 468 2.89 -28.53 24.08
N GLY A 469 3.82 -29.45 24.33
CA GLY A 469 4.32 -29.77 25.67
C GLY A 469 3.42 -30.75 26.44
N GLU A 470 3.63 -30.84 27.75
CA GLU A 470 2.84 -31.71 28.62
C GLU A 470 1.65 -30.98 29.23
N ARG A 471 0.57 -31.73 29.50
CA ARG A 471 -0.56 -31.22 30.30
C ARG A 471 -0.07 -30.88 31.71
N LYS A 472 -0.20 -29.62 32.11
CA LYS A 472 0.23 -29.16 33.44
C LYS A 472 -0.96 -29.12 34.38
N LEU A 473 -0.83 -29.71 35.56
CA LEU A 473 -1.85 -29.61 36.59
C LEU A 473 -2.00 -28.15 37.01
N LEU A 474 -3.24 -27.63 36.98
CA LEU A 474 -3.52 -26.24 37.31
C LEU A 474 -3.29 -25.97 38.80
N LYS A 475 -3.81 -26.86 39.68
CA LYS A 475 -3.56 -26.84 41.12
C LYS A 475 -3.43 -28.25 41.67
N THR A 476 -2.65 -28.40 42.74
CA THR A 476 -2.42 -29.67 43.45
C THR A 476 -3.66 -30.18 44.21
N VAL A 477 -4.69 -29.35 44.36
CA VAL A 477 -5.97 -29.69 45.00
C VAL A 477 -7.10 -29.63 43.95
N PRO A 478 -8.15 -30.45 44.08
CA PRO A 478 -9.26 -30.42 43.15
C PRO A 478 -10.00 -29.08 43.26
N ILE A 479 -10.49 -28.59 42.13
CA ILE A 479 -11.13 -27.27 41.99
C ILE A 479 -12.63 -27.46 41.77
N ASN A 480 -13.45 -26.68 42.46
CA ASN A 480 -14.88 -26.63 42.22
C ASN A 480 -15.19 -25.93 40.90
N ILE A 481 -15.77 -26.67 39.94
CA ILE A 481 -16.06 -26.23 38.57
C ILE A 481 -17.21 -25.20 38.45
N GLN A 482 -17.78 -24.72 39.57
CA GLN A 482 -18.71 -23.58 39.61
C GLN A 482 -18.05 -22.25 39.97
N THR A 483 -16.81 -22.29 40.43
CA THR A 483 -16.16 -21.10 41.00
C THR A 483 -15.39 -20.30 39.95
N GLU A 484 -15.17 -19.02 40.28
CA GLU A 484 -14.17 -18.21 39.61
C GLU A 484 -12.82 -18.42 40.30
N LEU A 485 -11.77 -18.57 39.50
CA LEU A 485 -10.41 -18.80 39.97
C LEU A 485 -9.47 -17.80 39.30
N THR A 486 -8.61 -17.18 40.09
CA THR A 486 -7.46 -16.41 39.59
C THR A 486 -6.20 -17.19 39.86
N ASP A 487 -5.32 -17.26 38.87
CA ASP A 487 -4.03 -17.95 38.97
C ASP A 487 -2.96 -17.28 38.10
N TYR A 488 -1.73 -17.78 38.21
CA TYR A 488 -0.60 -17.36 37.37
C TYR A 488 -0.04 -18.58 36.63
N LEU A 489 0.17 -18.44 35.33
CA LEU A 489 0.61 -19.54 34.48
C LEU A 489 1.92 -19.20 33.77
N PRO A 490 3.00 -19.99 33.95
CA PRO A 490 4.20 -19.84 33.14
C PRO A 490 3.95 -20.32 31.71
N ILE A 491 4.15 -19.43 30.73
CA ILE A 491 4.03 -19.73 29.30
C ILE A 491 5.43 -19.80 28.69
N ASN A 492 5.94 -21.01 28.45
CA ASN A 492 7.22 -21.23 27.78
C ASN A 492 6.94 -21.88 26.42
N LEU A 493 6.53 -21.07 25.45
CA LEU A 493 6.15 -21.49 24.11
C LEU A 493 6.86 -20.62 23.07
N ASP A 494 7.12 -21.18 21.90
CA ASP A 494 7.57 -20.42 20.74
C ASP A 494 6.50 -19.43 20.28
N SER A 495 6.89 -18.43 19.48
CA SER A 495 5.90 -17.51 18.92
C SER A 495 4.87 -18.21 18.04
N GLY A 496 3.64 -17.74 18.11
CA GLY A 496 2.54 -18.19 17.27
C GLY A 496 1.21 -18.09 17.97
N ASP A 497 0.21 -18.62 17.28
CA ASP A 497 -1.16 -18.68 17.75
C ASP A 497 -1.46 -20.06 18.34
N TYR A 498 -2.07 -20.08 19.53
CA TYR A 498 -2.36 -21.30 20.28
C TYR A 498 -3.78 -21.27 20.84
N ILE A 499 -4.34 -22.46 21.05
CA ILE A 499 -5.57 -22.67 21.79
C ILE A 499 -5.19 -23.27 23.14
N ALA A 500 -5.41 -22.51 24.21
CA ALA A 500 -5.20 -22.98 25.57
C ALA A 500 -6.55 -23.39 26.17
N SER A 501 -6.62 -24.62 26.70
CA SER A 501 -7.82 -25.24 27.23
C SER A 501 -7.60 -25.70 28.68
N ILE A 502 -8.65 -25.60 29.50
CA ILE A 502 -8.72 -26.20 30.83
C ILE A 502 -9.51 -27.50 30.69
N GLU A 503 -8.84 -28.63 30.93
CA GLU A 503 -9.37 -29.98 30.74
C GLU A 503 -9.30 -30.80 32.03
N ASP A 504 -10.15 -31.80 32.22
CA ASP A 504 -9.93 -32.83 33.26
C ASP A 504 -9.10 -34.02 32.73
N GLU A 505 -8.85 -35.01 33.59
CA GLU A 505 -8.13 -36.25 33.20
C GLU A 505 -8.80 -36.99 32.04
N ALA A 506 -10.12 -36.88 31.90
CA ALA A 506 -10.89 -37.52 30.83
C ALA A 506 -10.90 -36.69 29.53
N GLY A 507 -10.29 -35.50 29.52
CA GLY A 507 -10.25 -34.60 28.36
C GLY A 507 -11.51 -33.75 28.17
N ASN A 508 -12.39 -33.64 29.17
CA ASN A 508 -13.54 -32.74 29.10
C ASN A 508 -13.07 -31.29 29.22
N ARG A 509 -13.45 -30.45 28.26
CA ARG A 509 -13.06 -29.03 28.20
C ARG A 509 -14.01 -28.15 29.00
N TYR A 510 -13.48 -27.40 29.97
CA TYR A 510 -14.23 -26.52 30.86
C TYR A 510 -14.13 -25.04 30.52
N ALA A 511 -12.99 -24.63 29.96
CA ALA A 511 -12.78 -23.28 29.45
C ALA A 511 -11.71 -23.32 28.36
N GLN A 512 -11.79 -22.40 27.40
CA GLN A 512 -10.81 -22.25 26.34
C GLN A 512 -10.53 -20.77 26.07
N THR A 513 -9.29 -20.46 25.75
CA THR A 513 -8.85 -19.12 25.39
C THR A 513 -7.88 -19.14 24.23
N PHE A 514 -7.86 -18.04 23.49
CA PHE A 514 -6.85 -17.75 22.50
C PHE A 514 -5.60 -17.19 23.18
N LEU A 515 -4.45 -17.74 22.80
CA LEU A 515 -3.15 -17.36 23.32
C LEU A 515 -2.23 -16.99 22.14
N HIS A 516 -1.94 -15.70 21.99
CA HIS A 516 -0.99 -15.21 20.99
C HIS A 516 0.37 -15.01 21.65
N VAL A 517 1.32 -15.90 21.38
CA VAL A 517 2.67 -15.78 21.92
C VAL A 517 3.53 -15.01 20.93
N VAL A 518 4.07 -13.88 21.36
CA VAL A 518 4.94 -13.04 20.52
C VAL A 518 6.36 -13.05 21.04
N PHE A 519 7.31 -13.08 20.09
CA PHE A 519 8.71 -12.88 20.45
C PHE A 519 8.96 -11.41 20.81
N VAL A 520 9.90 -11.22 21.73
CA VAL A 520 10.45 -9.90 22.02
C VAL A 520 11.22 -9.40 20.80
N ASP A 521 10.81 -8.26 20.29
CA ASP A 521 11.55 -7.57 19.25
C ASP A 521 12.74 -6.81 19.82
N VAL A 522 13.84 -6.83 19.07
CA VAL A 522 15.09 -6.16 19.46
C VAL A 522 15.35 -5.06 18.46
N LYS A 523 14.97 -3.85 18.84
CA LYS A 523 15.02 -2.69 17.95
C LYS A 523 16.28 -1.89 18.23
N LYS A 524 17.08 -1.67 17.19
CA LYS A 524 18.21 -0.74 17.27
C LYS A 524 17.68 0.69 17.39
N LEU A 525 18.06 1.38 18.47
CA LEU A 525 17.78 2.80 18.64
C LEU A 525 18.76 3.59 17.77
N TYR A 526 18.25 4.52 16.97
CA TYR A 526 19.07 5.24 15.99
C TYR A 526 19.94 6.29 16.69
N ASP A 527 21.24 6.03 16.77
CA ASP A 527 22.23 7.00 17.21
C ASP A 527 23.06 7.47 16.01
N LYS A 528 22.98 8.77 15.67
CA LYS A 528 23.61 9.34 14.47
C LYS A 528 25.12 9.48 14.61
N GLU A 529 25.67 9.48 15.82
CA GLU A 529 27.01 10.04 16.05
C GLU A 529 28.00 9.07 16.73
N GLU A 530 27.53 8.02 17.41
CA GLU A 530 28.40 7.13 18.17
C GLU A 530 28.48 5.71 17.58
N ARG A 531 29.56 5.39 16.86
CA ARG A 531 29.85 4.02 16.37
C ARG A 531 30.37 3.07 17.46
N GLN A 532 30.42 3.55 18.70
CA GLN A 532 31.07 2.88 19.83
C GLN A 532 30.03 2.27 20.78
N ILE A 533 28.89 2.94 20.94
CA ILE A 533 27.81 2.53 21.83
C ILE A 533 26.58 2.29 20.96
N ILE A 534 26.17 1.03 20.85
CA ILE A 534 24.96 0.68 20.11
C ILE A 534 23.86 0.40 21.11
N ARG A 535 22.78 1.17 21.00
CA ARG A 535 21.62 1.04 21.88
C ARG A 535 20.54 0.17 21.24
N PHE A 536 19.98 -0.74 22.04
CA PHE A 536 18.88 -1.60 21.64
C PHE A 536 17.74 -1.47 22.65
N ALA A 537 16.51 -1.53 22.17
CA ALA A 537 15.30 -1.61 22.98
C ALA A 537 14.61 -2.96 22.77
N PHE A 538 14.04 -3.50 23.83
CA PHE A 538 13.23 -4.71 23.80
C PHE A 538 11.76 -4.30 23.77
N GLU A 539 11.07 -4.63 22.68
CA GLU A 539 9.68 -4.24 22.44
C GLU A 539 8.82 -5.48 22.17
N LYS A 540 7.63 -5.51 22.74
CA LYS A 540 6.55 -6.46 22.43
C LYS A 540 5.46 -5.69 21.71
N GLU A 541 5.30 -5.91 20.40
CA GLU A 541 4.36 -5.16 19.56
C GLU A 541 4.50 -3.63 19.71
N GLY A 542 5.74 -3.14 19.82
CA GLY A 542 6.05 -1.72 20.02
C GLY A 542 5.97 -1.22 21.46
N THR A 543 5.51 -2.04 22.41
CA THR A 543 5.50 -1.71 23.84
C THR A 543 6.81 -2.18 24.51
N PRO A 544 7.53 -1.34 25.26
CA PRO A 544 8.74 -1.77 25.97
C PRO A 544 8.47 -2.94 26.92
N VAL A 545 9.34 -3.95 26.92
CA VAL A 545 9.27 -5.10 27.81
C VAL A 545 10.59 -5.27 28.57
N VAL A 546 10.52 -5.63 29.84
CA VAL A 546 11.70 -5.89 30.68
C VAL A 546 12.16 -7.33 30.45
N ILE A 547 13.44 -7.52 30.13
CA ILE A 547 14.04 -8.82 29.90
C ILE A 547 14.99 -9.13 31.05
N ARG A 548 14.81 -10.30 31.68
CA ARG A 548 15.53 -10.65 32.90
C ARG A 548 17.00 -10.91 32.66
N ASN A 549 17.35 -11.69 31.64
CA ASN A 549 18.74 -12.00 31.30
C ASN A 549 18.93 -11.86 29.80
N VAL A 550 19.83 -10.97 29.40
CA VAL A 550 20.21 -10.80 28.00
C VAL A 550 21.71 -10.96 27.88
N GLU A 551 22.12 -11.97 27.13
CA GLU A 551 23.50 -12.10 26.66
C GLU A 551 23.59 -11.59 25.22
N VAL A 552 24.54 -10.71 24.93
CA VAL A 552 24.79 -10.20 23.58
C VAL A 552 26.18 -10.59 23.14
N THR A 553 26.28 -11.35 22.06
CA THR A 553 27.56 -11.66 21.41
C THR A 553 27.66 -10.90 20.09
N VAL A 554 28.75 -10.18 19.88
CA VAL A 554 28.98 -9.40 18.66
C VAL A 554 29.93 -10.15 17.74
N LYS A 555 29.50 -10.43 16.50
CA LYS A 555 30.34 -11.08 15.47
C LYS A 555 30.39 -10.26 14.19
N SER A 556 31.56 -10.17 13.54
CA SER A 556 31.62 -9.70 12.14
C SER A 556 31.15 -10.81 11.19
N LYS A 557 30.77 -10.43 9.97
CA LYS A 557 30.54 -11.38 8.87
C LYS A 557 31.75 -12.27 8.56
N LYS A 558 32.96 -11.87 8.96
CA LYS A 558 34.20 -12.65 8.83
C LYS A 558 34.41 -13.66 9.96
N GLY A 559 33.55 -13.64 10.98
CA GLY A 559 33.61 -14.54 12.14
C GLY A 559 34.41 -13.99 13.31
N ASP A 560 34.95 -12.77 13.24
CA ASP A 560 35.67 -12.16 14.37
C ASP A 560 34.68 -11.84 15.50
N SER A 561 35.02 -12.19 16.74
CA SER A 561 34.20 -11.87 17.91
C SER A 561 34.65 -10.56 18.55
N TYR A 562 33.69 -9.67 18.84
CA TYR A 562 33.90 -8.34 19.43
C TYR A 562 33.38 -8.29 20.87
N GLY A 563 33.44 -9.42 21.58
CA GLY A 563 33.06 -9.53 22.98
C GLY A 563 31.67 -10.09 23.22
N LYS A 564 31.43 -10.41 24.50
CA LYS A 564 30.19 -10.90 25.07
C LYS A 564 29.78 -9.97 26.20
N TYR A 565 28.51 -9.60 26.22
CA TYR A 565 27.92 -8.64 27.15
C TYR A 565 26.74 -9.28 27.84
N GLU A 566 26.58 -9.06 29.13
CA GLU A 566 25.47 -9.61 29.92
C GLU A 566 24.74 -8.47 30.61
N PHE A 567 23.42 -8.49 30.52
CA PHE A 567 22.53 -7.51 31.11
C PHE A 567 21.42 -8.21 31.86
N SER A 568 20.93 -7.60 32.94
CA SER A 568 19.85 -8.15 33.74
C SER A 568 18.75 -7.13 34.00
N ASP A 569 17.49 -7.56 33.92
CA ASP A 569 16.29 -6.77 34.19
C ASP A 569 16.24 -5.45 33.40
N VAL A 570 16.44 -5.55 32.08
CA VAL A 570 16.60 -4.41 31.17
C VAL A 570 15.48 -4.35 30.13
N SER A 571 14.93 -3.15 29.91
CA SER A 571 14.07 -2.87 28.73
C SER A 571 14.84 -2.23 27.58
N GLN A 572 16.04 -1.70 27.86
CA GLN A 572 16.97 -1.16 26.88
C GLN A 572 18.40 -1.45 27.34
N ILE A 573 19.29 -1.69 26.38
CA ILE A 573 20.72 -1.92 26.63
C ILE A 573 21.59 -1.04 25.76
N SER A 574 22.80 -0.77 26.24
CA SER A 574 23.85 -0.07 25.50
C SER A 574 25.06 -0.98 25.41
N VAL A 575 25.35 -1.48 24.21
CA VAL A 575 26.50 -2.34 23.94
C VAL A 575 27.67 -1.47 23.52
N ASP A 576 28.63 -1.30 24.43
CA ASP A 576 29.88 -0.57 24.20
C ASP A 576 30.95 -1.51 23.64
N VAL A 577 31.17 -1.42 22.34
CA VAL A 577 32.13 -2.24 21.57
C VAL A 577 33.56 -1.69 21.59
N SER A 578 33.78 -0.50 22.16
CA SER A 578 35.12 0.12 22.21
C SER A 578 36.13 -0.72 23.03
N LYS A 579 35.65 -1.42 24.05
CA LYS A 579 36.49 -2.22 24.96
C LYS A 579 37.04 -3.50 24.33
N SER A 580 36.43 -3.96 23.24
CA SER A 580 36.73 -5.26 22.62
C SER A 580 37.57 -5.16 21.35
N VAL A 581 37.87 -3.95 20.86
CA VAL A 581 38.68 -3.72 19.66
C VAL A 581 40.07 -3.22 20.07
N PRO A 582 41.14 -4.04 19.97
CA PRO A 582 42.49 -3.60 20.30
C PRO A 582 42.94 -2.45 19.38
N GLY A 583 43.20 -1.27 19.95
CA GLY A 583 43.86 -0.16 19.24
C GLY A 583 42.97 0.77 18.42
N SER A 584 41.64 0.67 18.51
CA SER A 584 40.75 1.69 17.94
C SER A 584 39.45 1.84 18.72
N ASP A 585 39.07 3.08 19.02
CA ASP A 585 37.84 3.37 19.75
C ASP A 585 36.56 3.13 18.92
N LYS A 586 36.63 2.64 17.67
CA LYS A 586 35.49 2.53 16.76
C LYS A 586 35.43 1.16 16.09
N LEU A 587 34.23 0.60 15.94
CA LEU A 587 34.04 -0.56 15.06
C LEU A 587 34.51 -0.23 13.64
N PRO A 588 35.27 -1.12 12.98
CA PRO A 588 35.61 -0.97 11.57
C PRO A 588 34.35 -0.92 10.69
N PHE A 589 34.48 -0.46 9.45
CA PHE A 589 33.38 -0.56 8.49
C PHE A 589 33.11 -2.03 8.14
N GLY A 590 31.84 -2.42 8.07
CA GLY A 590 31.46 -3.80 7.79
C GLY A 590 30.05 -4.16 8.27
N ASP A 591 29.69 -5.42 8.01
CA ASP A 591 28.46 -6.04 8.49
C ASP A 591 28.76 -6.79 9.80
N TYR A 592 27.99 -6.45 10.83
CA TYR A 592 28.04 -7.08 12.15
C TYR A 592 26.70 -7.73 12.46
N THR A 593 26.74 -8.79 13.25
CA THR A 593 25.57 -9.47 13.78
C THR A 593 25.65 -9.43 15.30
N PHE A 594 24.66 -8.81 15.92
CA PHE A 594 24.46 -8.83 17.36
C PHE A 594 23.55 -10.00 17.68
N LYS A 595 24.12 -11.06 18.26
CA LYS A 595 23.39 -12.26 18.65
C LYS A 595 22.93 -12.10 20.11
N PHE A 596 21.64 -11.89 20.28
CA PHE A 596 20.97 -11.80 21.57
C PHE A 596 20.55 -13.19 22.01
N LYS A 597 20.93 -13.60 23.21
CA LYS A 597 20.46 -14.82 23.86
C LYS A 597 19.65 -14.42 25.09
N MET A 598 18.37 -14.77 25.08
CA MET A 598 17.38 -14.44 26.11
C MET A 598 16.72 -15.74 26.56
N GLY A 599 17.25 -16.35 27.63
CA GLY A 599 16.90 -17.73 27.98
C GLY A 599 17.44 -18.73 26.96
N GLU A 600 16.59 -19.62 26.45
CA GLU A 600 16.94 -20.56 25.38
C GLU A 600 16.84 -19.93 23.97
N ILE A 601 16.24 -18.75 23.86
CA ILE A 601 15.97 -18.09 22.59
C ILE A 601 17.19 -17.29 22.13
N GLU A 602 17.56 -17.46 20.86
CA GLU A 602 18.60 -16.68 20.19
C GLU A 602 18.02 -15.81 19.06
N LYS A 603 18.40 -14.53 19.00
CA LYS A 603 17.97 -13.58 17.98
C LYS A 603 19.14 -12.78 17.42
N ASP A 604 19.25 -12.78 16.10
CA ASP A 604 20.31 -12.05 15.39
C ASP A 604 19.81 -10.70 14.89
N VAL A 605 20.48 -9.61 15.29
CA VAL A 605 20.21 -8.25 14.79
C VAL A 605 21.37 -7.79 13.92
N PRO A 606 21.18 -7.69 12.59
CA PRO A 606 22.24 -7.22 11.70
C PRO A 606 22.43 -5.71 11.82
N VAL A 607 23.68 -5.28 11.95
CA VAL A 607 24.08 -3.87 11.95
C VAL A 607 25.17 -3.67 10.91
N SER A 608 24.85 -2.91 9.85
CA SER A 608 25.80 -2.59 8.79
C SER A 608 26.31 -1.15 8.91
N TYR A 609 27.63 -1.00 8.91
CA TYR A 609 28.30 0.28 8.77
C TYR A 609 28.91 0.37 7.38
N ALA A 610 28.16 0.95 6.45
CA ALA A 610 28.64 1.16 5.10
C ALA A 610 29.83 2.11 5.09
N ARG A 611 30.93 1.68 4.47
CA ARG A 611 32.02 2.60 4.08
C ARG A 611 31.49 3.49 2.97
N ALA A 612 31.60 4.80 3.13
CA ALA A 612 31.39 5.71 2.00
C ALA A 612 32.45 5.34 0.95
N ALA A 613 32.02 4.72 -0.16
CA ALA A 613 32.92 4.34 -1.24
C ALA A 613 33.66 5.58 -1.71
N THR A 614 34.99 5.49 -1.77
CA THR A 614 35.78 6.60 -2.29
C THR A 614 35.61 6.63 -3.81
N ILE A 615 35.66 7.81 -4.42
CA ILE A 615 35.50 7.98 -5.89
C ILE A 615 36.50 7.14 -6.69
N PHE A 616 37.63 6.73 -6.10
CA PHE A 616 38.66 5.91 -6.74
C PHE A 616 38.35 4.41 -6.73
N GLU A 617 37.37 3.96 -5.93
CA GLU A 617 36.91 2.57 -5.88
C GLU A 617 35.76 2.31 -6.86
N ASP A 618 35.22 3.35 -7.50
CA ASP A 618 34.19 3.23 -8.54
C ASP A 618 34.83 2.80 -9.87
N PRO A 619 34.52 1.59 -10.39
CA PRO A 619 35.06 1.12 -11.67
C PRO A 619 34.70 2.05 -12.84
N VAL A 620 33.59 2.78 -12.76
CA VAL A 620 33.21 3.78 -13.77
C VAL A 620 34.20 4.93 -13.77
N PHE A 621 34.63 5.41 -12.59
CA PHE A 621 35.63 6.47 -12.48
C PHE A 621 36.99 6.03 -13.03
N ILE A 622 37.41 4.79 -12.75
CA ILE A 622 38.67 4.22 -13.30
C ILE A 622 38.60 4.14 -14.82
N VAL A 623 37.50 3.62 -15.38
CA VAL A 623 37.31 3.52 -16.85
C VAL A 623 37.34 4.90 -17.50
N ILE A 624 36.64 5.89 -16.92
CA ILE A 624 36.64 7.27 -17.43
C ILE A 624 38.06 7.87 -17.35
N GLY A 625 38.79 7.62 -16.26
CA GLY A 625 40.17 8.05 -16.09
C GLY A 625 41.09 7.50 -17.20
N VAL A 626 41.02 6.19 -17.46
CA VAL A 626 41.81 5.52 -18.51
C VAL A 626 41.43 6.03 -19.90
N MET A 627 40.13 6.14 -20.20
CA MET A 627 39.64 6.68 -21.47
C MET A 627 40.08 8.12 -21.71
N SER A 628 40.07 8.96 -20.67
CA SER A 628 40.53 10.35 -20.75
C SER A 628 42.01 10.42 -21.10
N ILE A 629 42.84 9.55 -20.50
CA ILE A 629 44.27 9.47 -20.81
C ILE A 629 44.49 9.03 -22.27
N LEU A 630 43.74 8.03 -22.75
CA LEU A 630 43.81 7.56 -24.14
C LEU A 630 43.40 8.64 -25.16
N ILE A 631 42.28 9.32 -24.93
CA ILE A 631 41.80 10.41 -25.80
C ILE A 631 42.81 11.55 -25.83
N LEU A 632 43.39 11.89 -24.69
CA LEU A 632 44.40 12.96 -24.60
C LEU A 632 45.69 12.55 -25.30
N GLY A 633 46.13 11.29 -25.17
CA GLY A 633 47.28 10.75 -25.90
C GLY A 633 47.09 10.75 -27.41
N VAL A 634 45.91 10.32 -27.88
CA VAL A 634 45.52 10.37 -29.30
C VAL A 634 45.45 11.81 -29.79
N GLY A 635 44.81 12.70 -29.02
CA GLY A 635 44.68 14.11 -29.36
C GLY A 635 46.03 14.84 -29.46
N VAL A 636 46.97 14.55 -28.57
CA VAL A 636 48.34 15.10 -28.61
C VAL A 636 49.14 14.51 -29.78
N TYR A 637 48.96 13.22 -30.10
CA TYR A 637 49.64 12.58 -31.23
C TYR A 637 49.15 13.08 -32.59
N PHE A 638 47.84 13.33 -32.73
CA PHE A 638 47.23 13.87 -33.95
C PHE A 638 47.19 15.39 -34.02
N ALA A 639 47.64 16.09 -32.98
CA ALA A 639 47.82 17.53 -33.03
C ALA A 639 48.87 17.84 -34.11
N ARG A 640 48.40 18.23 -35.31
CA ARG A 640 49.26 18.73 -36.38
C ARG A 640 50.09 19.87 -35.78
N LYS A 641 51.41 19.82 -35.98
CA LYS A 641 52.23 21.03 -35.84
C LYS A 641 51.64 22.03 -36.82
N GLU A 642 50.98 23.05 -36.29
CA GLU A 642 50.53 24.19 -37.08
C GLU A 642 51.78 24.86 -37.65
N GLU A 643 52.04 24.63 -38.94
CA GLU A 643 52.84 25.56 -39.72
C GLU A 643 51.97 26.79 -39.97
N VAL A 644 52.39 27.92 -39.42
CA VAL A 644 51.69 29.19 -39.51
C VAL A 644 51.85 29.71 -40.94
N MET A 645 51.06 29.16 -41.86
CA MET A 645 51.20 29.45 -43.28
C MET A 645 50.63 30.81 -43.66
N TYR A 646 49.62 31.31 -42.95
CA TYR A 646 49.06 32.64 -43.15
C TYR A 646 48.42 33.13 -41.85
N GLN A 647 48.76 34.35 -41.43
CA GLN A 647 47.91 35.11 -40.52
C GLN A 647 46.72 35.61 -41.34
N LEU A 648 45.61 34.87 -41.30
CA LEU A 648 44.33 35.49 -41.53
C LEU A 648 44.10 36.39 -40.32
N ASP A 649 44.14 37.70 -40.54
CA ASP A 649 43.69 38.69 -39.56
C ASP A 649 42.18 38.47 -39.41
N VAL A 650 41.81 37.48 -38.60
CA VAL A 650 40.46 37.33 -38.10
C VAL A 650 40.31 38.52 -37.17
N PRO A 651 39.48 39.51 -37.51
CA PRO A 651 39.24 40.61 -36.58
C PRO A 651 38.86 39.97 -35.25
N ASP A 652 39.59 40.33 -34.19
CA ASP A 652 39.36 39.83 -32.84
C ASP A 652 37.85 39.74 -32.64
N PHE A 653 37.31 38.53 -32.47
CA PHE A 653 35.95 38.41 -32.01
C PHE A 653 35.90 39.28 -30.77
N PRO A 654 35.03 40.30 -30.72
CA PRO A 654 35.05 41.25 -29.62
C PRO A 654 35.04 40.41 -28.35
N PRO A 655 36.01 40.60 -27.42
CA PRO A 655 36.05 39.82 -26.21
C PRO A 655 34.63 39.85 -25.67
N ILE A 656 34.01 38.68 -25.41
CA ILE A 656 32.67 38.63 -24.84
C ILE A 656 32.80 39.41 -23.54
N THR A 657 32.42 40.68 -23.59
CA THR A 657 32.65 41.64 -22.54
C THR A 657 31.67 41.19 -21.48
N LYS A 658 32.18 40.42 -20.52
CA LYS A 658 31.43 40.06 -19.33
C LYS A 658 31.31 41.32 -18.51
N THR A 659 30.35 42.15 -18.88
CA THR A 659 29.96 43.31 -18.09
C THR A 659 29.51 42.77 -16.75
N LYS A 660 30.27 43.03 -15.69
CA LYS A 660 29.89 42.67 -14.33
C LYS A 660 28.76 43.59 -13.93
N ILE A 661 27.53 43.14 -14.16
CA ILE A 661 26.33 43.88 -13.79
C ILE A 661 26.10 43.67 -12.29
N SER A 662 26.43 44.69 -11.48
CA SER A 662 26.01 44.75 -10.08
C SER A 662 24.49 44.92 -10.01
N ILE A 663 23.82 44.06 -9.24
CA ILE A 663 22.39 44.16 -8.94
C ILE A 663 22.29 44.07 -7.42
N THR A 664 21.60 45.03 -6.83
CA THR A 664 21.38 45.08 -5.38
C THR A 664 20.28 44.09 -4.99
N THR A 665 20.26 43.66 -3.72
CA THR A 665 19.21 42.75 -3.22
C THR A 665 17.79 43.31 -3.44
N PRO A 666 17.49 44.60 -3.18
CA PRO A 666 16.17 45.17 -3.45
C PRO A 666 15.78 45.14 -4.93
N GLU A 667 16.71 45.44 -5.84
CA GLU A 667 16.49 45.33 -7.29
C GLU A 667 16.23 43.89 -7.75
N PHE A 668 16.80 42.90 -7.07
CA PHE A 668 16.48 41.50 -7.35
C PHE A 668 15.09 41.13 -6.82
N ILE A 669 14.74 41.55 -5.60
CA ILE A 669 13.44 41.25 -4.99
C ILE A 669 12.30 41.91 -5.78
N SER A 670 12.52 43.09 -6.37
CA SER A 670 11.51 43.74 -7.22
C SER A 670 11.13 42.93 -8.45
N ILE A 671 11.99 42.00 -8.91
CA ILE A 671 11.66 41.06 -10.00
C ILE A 671 10.42 40.24 -9.65
N PHE A 672 10.29 39.77 -8.40
CA PHE A 672 9.14 38.98 -7.97
C PHE A 672 7.84 39.77 -8.10
N SER A 673 7.85 41.02 -7.63
CA SER A 673 6.71 41.93 -7.70
C SER A 673 6.37 42.33 -9.14
N GLN A 674 7.39 42.58 -9.97
CA GLN A 674 7.20 42.93 -11.38
C GLN A 674 6.56 41.78 -12.15
N VAL A 675 7.11 40.57 -12.03
CA VAL A 675 6.58 39.37 -12.68
C VAL A 675 5.15 39.07 -12.20
N ASN A 676 4.87 39.21 -10.90
CA ASN A 676 3.50 39.11 -10.38
C ASN A 676 2.57 40.15 -11.02
N THR A 677 3.01 41.40 -11.13
CA THR A 677 2.21 42.46 -11.78
C THR A 677 1.93 42.15 -13.24
N ASP A 678 2.91 41.62 -13.97
CA ASP A 678 2.77 41.25 -15.38
C ASP A 678 1.75 40.13 -15.59
N TYR A 679 1.79 39.11 -14.72
CA TYR A 679 0.83 38.01 -14.75
C TYR A 679 -0.50 38.33 -14.05
N ARG A 680 -0.64 39.54 -13.49
CA ARG A 680 -1.78 39.96 -12.65
C ARG A 680 -1.99 39.03 -11.45
N TRP A 681 -0.90 38.56 -10.87
CA TRP A 681 -0.86 37.73 -9.68
C TRP A 681 -0.54 38.57 -8.46
N LYS A 682 -0.92 38.05 -7.28
CA LYS A 682 -0.62 38.65 -5.99
C LYS A 682 0.06 37.60 -5.12
N TYR A 683 1.19 37.96 -4.52
CA TYR A 683 1.97 37.09 -3.61
C TYR A 683 2.23 35.67 -4.14
N THR A 684 2.38 35.51 -5.45
CA THR A 684 2.50 34.20 -6.08
C THR A 684 3.97 33.83 -6.26
N PRO A 685 4.46 32.74 -5.63
CA PRO A 685 5.84 32.28 -5.76
C PRO A 685 6.22 31.98 -7.21
N LEU A 686 7.51 32.15 -7.53
CA LEU A 686 8.03 32.00 -8.88
C LEU A 686 9.00 30.82 -8.97
N ASN A 687 8.99 30.14 -10.12
CA ASN A 687 10.03 29.17 -10.46
C ASN A 687 11.28 29.87 -11.05
N THR A 688 12.38 29.13 -11.20
CA THR A 688 13.65 29.67 -11.70
C THR A 688 13.55 30.26 -13.12
N THR A 689 12.71 29.68 -13.97
CA THR A 689 12.47 30.15 -15.35
C THR A 689 11.75 31.50 -15.36
N GLU A 690 10.76 31.68 -14.49
CA GLU A 690 10.02 32.94 -14.32
C GLU A 690 10.92 34.04 -13.77
N VAL A 691 11.73 33.74 -12.75
CA VAL A 691 12.73 34.68 -12.22
C VAL A 691 13.73 35.09 -13.31
N LYS A 692 14.24 34.12 -14.08
CA LYS A 692 15.13 34.37 -15.23
C LYS A 692 14.49 35.27 -16.29
N ASN A 693 13.21 35.07 -16.59
CA ASN A 693 12.49 35.91 -17.53
C ASN A 693 12.27 37.32 -16.99
N GLY A 694 12.06 37.46 -15.67
CA GLY A 694 11.97 38.74 -14.99
C GLY A 694 13.24 39.59 -15.13
N PHE A 695 14.43 38.97 -15.10
CA PHE A 695 15.70 39.69 -15.34
C PHE A 695 15.76 40.40 -16.69
N ARG A 696 15.06 39.90 -17.72
CA ARG A 696 15.03 40.53 -19.06
C ARG A 696 14.36 41.91 -19.02
N LYS A 697 13.61 42.22 -17.97
CA LYS A 697 12.91 43.50 -17.78
C LYS A 697 13.75 44.54 -17.05
N ILE A 698 14.83 44.14 -16.40
CA ILE A 698 15.79 45.07 -15.82
C ILE A 698 16.59 45.68 -16.97
N MET A 699 16.47 47.00 -17.14
CA MET A 699 17.30 47.77 -18.06
C MET A 699 18.48 48.38 -17.31
N LYS A 700 19.70 48.10 -17.76
CA LYS A 700 20.90 48.77 -17.26
C LYS A 700 21.62 49.38 -18.46
N GLU A 701 21.87 50.69 -18.39
CA GLU A 701 22.49 51.45 -19.49
C GLU A 701 21.74 51.28 -20.84
N GLY A 702 20.39 51.23 -20.78
CA GLY A 702 19.53 51.08 -21.95
C GLY A 702 19.49 49.67 -22.57
N ARG A 703 20.10 48.65 -21.94
CA ARG A 703 20.10 47.26 -22.41
C ARG A 703 19.45 46.32 -21.39
N THR A 704 18.75 45.30 -21.88
CA THR A 704 18.11 44.26 -21.06
C THR A 704 19.15 43.29 -20.51
N VAL A 705 18.96 42.86 -19.26
CA VAL A 705 19.87 41.92 -18.59
C VAL A 705 19.49 40.47 -18.92
N TYR A 706 20.40 39.73 -19.55
CA TYR A 706 20.25 38.29 -19.78
C TYR A 706 21.08 37.51 -18.75
N ILE A 707 20.41 36.59 -18.05
CA ILE A 707 21.03 35.75 -17.01
C ILE A 707 20.90 34.26 -17.39
N SER A 708 21.91 33.47 -17.01
CA SER A 708 21.90 32.01 -17.18
C SER A 708 21.18 31.32 -16.02
N ASP A 709 20.66 30.12 -16.24
CA ASP A 709 19.96 29.32 -15.22
C ASP A 709 20.83 29.10 -13.97
N TYR A 710 22.11 28.76 -14.20
CA TYR A 710 23.12 28.60 -13.14
C TYR A 710 23.25 29.85 -12.25
N ASN A 711 23.29 31.04 -12.85
CA ASN A 711 23.45 32.28 -12.08
C ASN A 711 22.16 32.62 -11.31
N VAL A 712 20.98 32.32 -11.86
CA VAL A 712 19.70 32.53 -11.17
C VAL A 712 19.62 31.63 -9.95
N GLU A 713 19.92 30.34 -10.09
CA GLU A 713 20.00 29.41 -8.97
C GLU A 713 21.01 29.90 -7.93
N TYR A 714 22.22 30.33 -8.38
CA TYR A 714 23.28 30.82 -7.49
C TYR A 714 22.82 32.00 -6.63
N ILE A 715 22.13 32.96 -7.24
CA ILE A 715 21.62 34.13 -6.53
C ILE A 715 20.50 33.73 -5.58
N LEU A 716 19.52 32.93 -6.03
CA LEU A 716 18.42 32.46 -5.20
C LEU A 716 18.92 31.65 -4.00
N GLY A 717 19.87 30.73 -4.19
CA GLY A 717 20.45 29.94 -3.11
C GLY A 717 21.19 30.79 -2.07
N ASN A 718 21.83 31.88 -2.49
CA ASN A 718 22.44 32.84 -1.56
C ASN A 718 21.40 33.69 -0.82
N LEU A 719 20.29 34.03 -1.46
CA LEU A 719 19.19 34.78 -0.83
C LEU A 719 18.39 33.92 0.16
N VAL A 720 18.22 32.63 -0.14
CA VAL A 720 17.64 31.64 0.78
C VAL A 720 18.51 31.49 2.03
N LYS A 721 19.84 31.38 1.88
CA LYS A 721 20.76 31.35 3.03
C LYS A 721 20.73 32.61 3.89
N LYS A 722 20.36 33.75 3.31
CA LYS A 722 20.24 35.04 3.99
C LYS A 722 18.84 35.34 4.50
N ASP A 723 17.93 34.40 4.33
CA ASP A 723 16.53 34.49 4.73
C ASP A 723 15.70 35.61 4.08
N VAL A 724 16.15 36.12 2.93
CA VAL A 724 15.43 37.16 2.17
C VAL A 724 14.39 36.54 1.23
N VAL A 725 14.61 35.29 0.84
CA VAL A 725 13.74 34.49 -0.02
C VAL A 725 13.57 33.12 0.63
N ARG A 726 12.37 32.56 0.64
CA ARG A 726 12.09 31.18 1.06
C ARG A 726 11.94 30.29 -0.17
N GLU A 727 12.31 29.02 -0.05
CA GLU A 727 12.11 27.99 -1.07
C GLU A 727 11.20 26.88 -0.54
N SER A 728 10.19 26.50 -1.31
CA SER A 728 9.41 25.29 -1.05
C SER A 728 8.93 24.67 -2.37
N ILE A 729 9.09 23.36 -2.51
CA ILE A 729 8.62 22.58 -3.68
C ILE A 729 9.15 23.13 -5.02
N GLY A 730 10.37 23.68 -5.04
CA GLY A 730 11.00 24.25 -6.24
C GLY A 730 10.51 25.65 -6.64
N TYR A 731 9.65 26.28 -5.84
CA TYR A 731 9.24 27.67 -5.99
C TYR A 731 9.92 28.56 -4.96
N TYR A 732 10.10 29.84 -5.32
CA TYR A 732 10.78 30.84 -4.52
C TYR A 732 9.83 32.01 -4.24
N CYS A 733 9.82 32.51 -3.01
CA CYS A 733 9.06 33.69 -2.62
C CYS A 733 9.85 34.61 -1.69
N PRO A 734 9.76 35.94 -1.83
CA PRO A 734 10.30 36.88 -0.85
C PRO A 734 9.71 36.63 0.54
N SER A 735 10.55 36.62 1.59
CA SER A 735 10.10 36.39 2.97
C SER A 735 9.11 37.45 3.46
N VAL A 736 9.21 38.68 2.94
CA VAL A 736 8.30 39.81 3.25
C VAL A 736 6.84 39.48 2.92
N TRP A 737 6.58 38.60 1.95
CA TRP A 737 5.21 38.22 1.60
C TRP A 737 4.52 37.39 2.68
N GLU A 738 5.25 36.77 3.60
CA GLU A 738 4.64 36.05 4.71
C GLU A 738 3.89 37.01 5.64
N GLU A 739 4.49 38.17 5.92
CA GLU A 739 3.90 39.24 6.72
C GLU A 739 2.75 39.93 5.97
N GLU A 740 2.94 40.25 4.69
CA GLU A 740 1.95 40.97 3.88
C GLU A 740 0.70 40.13 3.54
N SER A 741 0.88 38.83 3.31
CA SER A 741 -0.21 37.91 2.97
C SER A 741 -0.83 37.22 4.19
N LYS A 742 -0.15 37.29 5.34
CA LYS A 742 -0.45 36.49 6.55
C LYS A 742 -0.47 34.98 6.27
N ARG A 743 0.23 34.53 5.22
CA ARG A 743 0.38 33.12 4.86
C ARG A 743 1.85 32.77 4.78
N SER A 744 2.23 31.63 5.33
CA SER A 744 3.56 31.04 5.23
C SER A 744 3.97 30.80 3.76
N SER A 745 5.27 30.86 3.50
CA SER A 745 5.88 30.58 2.20
C SER A 745 5.57 29.17 1.72
N GLY A 746 5.52 28.19 2.62
CA GLY A 746 5.08 26.82 2.36
C GLY A 746 3.73 26.79 1.68
N TYR A 747 2.72 27.37 2.34
CA TYR A 747 1.36 27.50 1.83
C TYR A 747 1.30 28.20 0.46
N LEU A 748 1.99 29.33 0.29
CA LEU A 748 1.98 30.06 -0.98
C LEU A 748 2.56 29.22 -2.13
N CYS A 749 3.58 28.40 -1.85
CA CYS A 749 4.16 27.50 -2.84
C CYS A 749 3.24 26.33 -3.19
N ILE A 750 2.52 25.77 -2.21
CA ILE A 750 1.50 24.73 -2.46
C ILE A 750 0.39 25.29 -3.35
N PHE A 751 -0.11 26.49 -3.03
CA PHE A 751 -1.13 27.15 -3.83
C PHE A 751 -0.66 27.40 -5.27
N ARG A 752 0.60 27.84 -5.46
CA ARG A 752 1.19 28.02 -6.80
C ARG A 752 1.25 26.71 -7.58
N LYS A 753 1.68 25.62 -6.95
CA LYS A 753 1.77 24.30 -7.58
C LYS A 753 0.39 23.77 -7.95
N LEU A 754 -0.62 23.94 -7.10
CA LEU A 754 -2.02 23.61 -7.41
C LEU A 754 -2.53 24.42 -8.61
N ARG A 755 -2.26 25.73 -8.64
CA ARG A 755 -2.55 26.58 -9.80
C ARG A 755 -1.91 26.04 -11.09
N ASP A 756 -0.64 25.65 -11.05
CA ASP A 756 0.02 25.08 -12.22
C ASP A 756 -0.65 23.78 -12.67
N ILE A 757 -1.06 22.92 -11.74
CA ILE A 757 -1.84 21.71 -12.04
C ILE A 757 -3.17 22.10 -12.72
N PHE A 758 -3.91 23.07 -12.18
CA PHE A 758 -5.18 23.51 -12.75
C PHE A 758 -5.01 24.10 -14.14
N VAL A 759 -4.03 24.98 -14.34
CA VAL A 759 -3.77 25.63 -15.63
C VAL A 759 -3.31 24.61 -16.67
N ASN A 760 -2.36 23.74 -16.33
CA ASN A 760 -1.85 22.72 -17.26
C ASN A 760 -2.93 21.71 -17.67
N ASN A 761 -3.89 21.46 -16.78
CA ASN A 761 -5.01 20.58 -17.02
C ASN A 761 -6.30 21.33 -17.39
N ALA A 762 -6.26 22.63 -17.70
CA ALA A 762 -7.45 23.41 -18.07
C ALA A 762 -8.67 23.20 -17.13
N ILE A 763 -8.42 23.13 -15.83
CA ILE A 763 -9.46 23.02 -14.78
C ILE A 763 -9.84 24.44 -14.37
N PRO A 764 -11.14 24.83 -14.41
CA PRO A 764 -11.60 26.08 -13.84
C PRO A 764 -11.40 26.10 -12.31
N PHE A 765 -10.83 27.19 -11.78
CA PHE A 765 -10.61 27.36 -10.35
C PHE A 765 -10.70 28.83 -9.91
N THR A 766 -11.01 29.08 -8.64
CA THR A 766 -11.06 30.43 -8.05
C THR A 766 -9.68 30.92 -7.62
N GLN A 767 -9.45 32.22 -7.69
CA GLN A 767 -8.16 32.82 -7.35
C GLN A 767 -7.93 32.89 -5.84
N PHE A 768 -6.67 33.12 -5.46
CA PHE A 768 -6.26 33.22 -4.07
C PHE A 768 -7.04 34.31 -3.33
N GLY A 769 -7.76 33.91 -2.27
CA GLY A 769 -8.51 34.80 -1.40
C GLY A 769 -9.86 35.28 -1.93
N GLU A 770 -10.34 34.72 -3.05
CA GLU A 770 -11.71 34.98 -3.54
C GLU A 770 -12.77 34.24 -2.72
N GLU A 771 -12.45 33.04 -2.24
CA GLU A 771 -13.34 32.21 -1.43
C GLU A 771 -13.01 32.35 0.06
N THR A 772 -14.06 32.45 0.90
CA THR A 772 -13.92 32.59 2.36
C THR A 772 -14.00 31.25 3.09
N GLU A 773 -14.67 30.26 2.48
CA GLU A 773 -14.93 28.94 3.08
C GLU A 773 -13.88 27.89 2.72
N CYS A 774 -13.05 28.11 1.71
CA CYS A 774 -11.97 27.22 1.29
C CYS A 774 -10.83 28.03 0.65
N ASP A 775 -9.68 27.41 0.44
CA ASP A 775 -8.53 28.11 -0.15
C ASP A 775 -8.67 28.28 -1.67
N THR A 776 -9.31 27.32 -2.34
CA THR A 776 -9.74 27.44 -3.74
C THR A 776 -10.87 26.46 -4.03
N LYS A 777 -11.77 26.85 -4.94
CA LYS A 777 -12.84 26.02 -5.48
C LYS A 777 -12.49 25.67 -6.92
N MET A 778 -12.69 24.42 -7.31
CA MET A 778 -12.47 23.96 -8.68
C MET A 778 -13.67 23.19 -9.21
N ASP A 779 -13.82 23.16 -10.53
CA ASP A 779 -14.85 22.37 -11.20
C ASP A 779 -14.19 21.27 -12.05
N MET A 780 -14.52 20.02 -11.75
CA MET A 780 -13.99 18.87 -12.47
C MET A 780 -15.13 17.89 -12.79
N ILE A 781 -15.32 17.60 -14.08
CA ILE A 781 -16.40 16.71 -14.60
C ILE A 781 -17.80 17.19 -14.13
N GLY A 782 -18.01 18.51 -14.08
CA GLY A 782 -19.28 19.11 -13.66
C GLY A 782 -19.57 18.96 -12.17
N GLN A 783 -18.57 18.58 -11.36
CA GLN A 783 -18.65 18.55 -9.92
C GLN A 783 -17.76 19.63 -9.31
N GLU A 784 -18.36 20.44 -8.45
CA GLU A 784 -17.63 21.43 -7.67
C GLU A 784 -16.89 20.76 -6.51
N MET A 785 -15.57 20.93 -6.48
CA MET A 785 -14.72 20.44 -5.40
C MET A 785 -14.08 21.60 -4.66
N ARG A 786 -13.97 21.48 -3.34
CA ARG A 786 -13.44 22.52 -2.45
C ARG A 786 -12.10 22.09 -1.88
N VAL A 787 -11.08 22.91 -2.05
CA VAL A 787 -9.70 22.58 -1.70
C VAL A 787 -9.25 23.42 -0.52
N HIS A 788 -8.70 22.75 0.48
CA HIS A 788 -8.07 23.31 1.66
C HIS A 788 -6.61 22.89 1.67
N ILE A 789 -5.70 23.79 2.02
CA ILE A 789 -4.26 23.52 2.04
C ILE A 789 -3.81 23.43 3.49
N PHE A 790 -3.23 22.28 3.82
CA PHE A 790 -2.55 22.09 5.09
C PHE A 790 -1.11 22.61 5.00
N ASP A 791 -0.74 23.47 5.93
CA ASP A 791 0.64 23.89 6.11
C ASP A 791 1.02 23.91 7.60
N LYS A 792 2.08 23.16 7.92
CA LYS A 792 2.58 22.96 9.28
C LYS A 792 3.14 24.23 9.89
N ASP A 793 3.77 25.07 9.07
CA ASP A 793 4.42 26.31 9.52
C ASP A 793 3.39 27.43 9.83
N GLY A 794 2.09 27.10 9.87
CA GLY A 794 1.00 28.01 10.19
C GLY A 794 0.68 28.10 11.69
N ASP A 795 0.01 29.19 12.07
CA ASP A 795 -0.55 29.42 13.42
C ASP A 795 -1.57 28.31 13.81
N GLU A 796 -1.61 27.87 15.08
CA GLU A 796 -2.56 26.88 15.60
C GLU A 796 -4.02 27.26 15.32
N LYS A 797 -4.36 28.56 15.36
CA LYS A 797 -5.70 29.07 15.00
C LYS A 797 -6.09 28.72 13.56
N ARG A 798 -5.10 28.52 12.70
CA ARG A 798 -5.29 28.11 11.31
C ARG A 798 -5.71 26.64 11.21
N MET A 799 -5.20 25.79 12.10
CA MET A 799 -5.61 24.39 12.16
C MET A 799 -7.10 24.27 12.47
N GLU A 800 -7.55 24.98 13.51
CA GLU A 800 -8.96 24.98 13.92
C GLU A 800 -9.88 25.50 12.80
N SER A 801 -9.48 26.59 12.14
CA SER A 801 -10.24 27.13 11.00
C SER A 801 -10.24 26.22 9.79
N LEU A 802 -9.13 25.53 9.47
CA LEU A 802 -9.07 24.53 8.40
C LEU A 802 -10.04 23.39 8.68
N ILE A 803 -10.04 22.84 9.90
CA ILE A 803 -10.92 21.75 10.29
C ILE A 803 -12.39 22.20 10.22
N SER A 804 -12.70 23.38 10.78
CA SER A 804 -14.05 23.95 10.73
C SER A 804 -14.54 24.18 9.30
N ASN A 805 -13.68 24.71 8.43
CA ASN A 805 -14.00 25.00 7.04
C ASN A 805 -14.12 23.70 6.21
N ALA A 806 -13.25 22.72 6.42
CA ALA A 806 -13.33 21.41 5.79
C ALA A 806 -14.67 20.72 6.11
N LEU A 807 -15.11 20.77 7.37
CA LEU A 807 -16.40 20.24 7.81
C LEU A 807 -17.59 20.97 7.18
N LYS A 808 -17.57 22.31 7.18
CA LYS A 808 -18.64 23.12 6.56
C LYS A 808 -18.78 22.84 5.06
N THR A 809 -17.65 22.61 4.39
CA THR A 809 -17.59 22.41 2.94
C THR A 809 -17.91 20.97 2.53
N ALA A 810 -17.64 19.98 3.39
CA ALA A 810 -18.03 18.58 3.19
C ALA A 810 -19.55 18.40 3.02
N GLN A 811 -20.35 19.23 3.70
CA GLN A 811 -21.82 19.22 3.56
C GLN A 811 -22.31 19.72 2.19
N LYS A 812 -21.46 20.43 1.44
CA LYS A 812 -21.82 21.07 0.16
C LYS A 812 -21.24 20.34 -1.06
N GLY A 813 -20.54 19.23 -0.86
CA GLY A 813 -19.86 18.47 -1.94
C GLY A 813 -18.53 17.88 -1.49
N ILE A 814 -17.71 17.44 -2.44
CA ILE A 814 -16.40 16.84 -2.15
C ILE A 814 -15.44 17.93 -1.67
N SER A 815 -14.94 17.74 -0.45
CA SER A 815 -13.93 18.60 0.16
C SER A 815 -12.58 17.87 0.16
N MET A 816 -11.49 18.59 -0.05
CA MET A 816 -10.14 18.02 -0.14
C MET A 816 -9.18 18.80 0.73
N VAL A 817 -8.37 18.10 1.51
CA VAL A 817 -7.24 18.68 2.24
C VAL A 817 -5.96 18.25 1.55
N ILE A 818 -5.17 19.24 1.10
CA ILE A 818 -3.96 19.04 0.32
C ILE A 818 -2.72 19.23 1.17
N PHE A 819 -1.83 18.24 1.12
CA PHE A 819 -0.58 18.20 1.87
C PHE A 819 0.63 18.38 0.94
N LYS A 820 1.67 19.06 1.43
CA LYS A 820 2.96 19.18 0.74
C LYS A 820 3.57 17.82 0.38
N ASN A 821 3.51 16.87 1.31
CA ASN A 821 4.09 15.54 1.21
C ASN A 821 3.41 14.56 2.20
N GLU A 822 3.82 13.29 2.18
CA GLU A 822 3.30 12.25 3.08
C GLU A 822 3.53 12.54 4.57
N ASP A 823 4.64 13.21 4.91
CA ASP A 823 4.93 13.58 6.29
C ASP A 823 3.87 14.54 6.85
N GLY A 824 3.51 15.58 6.08
CA GLY A 824 2.45 16.50 6.46
C GLY A 824 1.07 15.83 6.51
N LYS A 825 0.82 14.84 5.66
CA LYS A 825 -0.42 14.04 5.68
C LYS A 825 -0.52 13.19 6.93
N ARG A 826 0.55 12.48 7.33
CA ARG A 826 0.60 11.69 8.57
C ARG A 826 0.41 12.56 9.81
N GLU A 827 1.11 13.69 9.87
CA GLU A 827 0.97 14.62 11.00
C GLU A 827 -0.46 15.13 11.16
N PHE A 828 -1.14 15.43 10.05
CA PHE A 828 -2.56 15.78 10.11
C PHE A 828 -3.45 14.61 10.57
N GLN A 829 -3.16 13.37 10.16
CA GLN A 829 -3.88 12.18 10.64
C GLN A 829 -3.68 11.93 12.15
N ASP A 830 -2.51 12.26 12.69
CA ASP A 830 -2.27 12.22 14.14
C ASP A 830 -3.14 13.26 14.86
N ILE A 831 -3.32 14.45 14.29
CA ILE A 831 -4.24 15.48 14.81
C ILE A 831 -5.69 14.99 14.76
N LEU A 832 -6.10 14.30 13.70
CA LEU A 832 -7.42 13.66 13.58
C LEU A 832 -7.67 12.56 14.61
N SER A 833 -6.60 12.03 15.23
CA SER A 833 -6.69 11.04 16.30
C SER A 833 -6.84 11.68 17.69
N SER A 834 -6.85 13.01 17.78
CA SER A 834 -7.12 13.71 19.05
C SER A 834 -8.56 13.54 19.52
N SER A 835 -8.80 13.67 20.83
CA SER A 835 -10.12 13.52 21.45
C SER A 835 -11.03 14.75 21.31
N SER A 836 -10.66 15.73 20.49
CA SER A 836 -11.43 16.96 20.32
C SER A 836 -12.54 16.80 19.28
N ALA A 837 -13.69 17.42 19.51
CA ALA A 837 -14.91 17.16 18.72
C ALA A 837 -14.76 17.48 17.22
N GLY A 838 -14.01 18.52 16.86
CA GLY A 838 -13.77 18.91 15.46
C GLY A 838 -12.99 17.84 14.69
N PRO A 839 -11.77 17.48 15.12
CA PRO A 839 -10.99 16.38 14.54
C PRO A 839 -11.73 15.04 14.46
N ILE A 840 -12.47 14.63 15.49
CA ILE A 840 -13.27 13.40 15.46
C ILE A 840 -14.35 13.48 14.37
N THR A 841 -15.09 14.58 14.29
CA THR A 841 -16.12 14.76 13.25
C THR A 841 -15.50 14.76 11.86
N LEU A 842 -14.34 15.42 11.70
CA LEU A 842 -13.64 15.45 10.42
C LEU A 842 -13.11 14.07 10.03
N LYS A 843 -12.65 13.27 11.00
CA LYS A 843 -12.26 11.87 10.78
C LYS A 843 -13.44 11.04 10.27
N LEU A 844 -14.64 11.21 10.84
CA LEU A 844 -15.84 10.54 10.34
C LEU A 844 -16.18 10.94 8.89
N GLU A 845 -16.01 12.21 8.53
CA GLU A 845 -16.23 12.69 7.16
C GLU A 845 -15.14 12.19 6.18
N VAL A 846 -13.92 11.97 6.66
CA VAL A 846 -12.84 11.32 5.89
C VAL A 846 -13.17 9.84 5.66
N ASP A 847 -13.62 9.13 6.70
CA ASP A 847 -14.03 7.73 6.61
C ASP A 847 -15.25 7.54 5.68
N ALA A 848 -16.18 8.52 5.70
CA ALA A 848 -17.33 8.60 4.80
C ALA A 848 -16.96 9.01 3.36
N LYS A 849 -15.71 9.40 3.10
CA LYS A 849 -15.19 9.91 1.81
C LYS A 849 -15.81 11.23 1.33
N SER A 850 -16.46 11.98 2.22
CA SER A 850 -16.88 13.36 1.96
C SER A 850 -15.69 14.32 1.94
N VAL A 851 -14.63 13.99 2.70
CA VAL A 851 -13.36 14.71 2.75
C VAL A 851 -12.21 13.80 2.28
N LEU A 852 -11.45 14.24 1.28
CA LEU A 852 -10.28 13.50 0.78
C LEU A 852 -8.99 14.11 1.34
N LEU A 853 -8.09 13.27 1.82
CA LEU A 853 -6.76 13.67 2.29
C LEU A 853 -5.72 13.29 1.23
N LEU A 854 -5.17 14.26 0.51
CA LEU A 854 -4.30 14.01 -0.64
C LEU A 854 -3.00 14.81 -0.55
N THR A 855 -1.86 14.18 -0.84
CA THR A 855 -0.64 14.94 -1.13
C THR A 855 -0.76 15.62 -2.49
N ILE A 856 0.08 16.64 -2.76
CA ILE A 856 0.11 17.30 -4.08
C ILE A 856 0.34 16.30 -5.21
N ASP A 857 1.19 15.30 -5.02
CA ASP A 857 1.50 14.29 -6.04
C ASP A 857 0.31 13.32 -6.25
N GLU A 858 -0.38 12.93 -5.18
CA GLU A 858 -1.63 12.15 -5.25
C GLU A 858 -2.74 12.95 -5.95
N PHE A 859 -2.84 14.24 -5.64
CA PHE A 859 -3.80 15.15 -6.26
C PHE A 859 -3.53 15.33 -7.76
N GLU A 860 -2.27 15.54 -8.16
CA GLU A 860 -1.87 15.65 -9.56
C GLU A 860 -2.19 14.34 -10.32
N ARG A 861 -1.95 13.18 -9.69
CA ARG A 861 -2.31 11.88 -10.28
C ARG A 861 -3.82 11.70 -10.43
N MET A 862 -4.60 12.04 -9.40
CA MET A 862 -6.05 11.97 -9.43
C MET A 862 -6.63 12.83 -10.57
N VAL A 863 -6.13 14.05 -10.73
CA VAL A 863 -6.52 14.95 -11.83
C VAL A 863 -6.21 14.33 -13.20
N LEU A 864 -5.06 13.67 -13.36
CA LEU A 864 -4.69 13.01 -14.61
C LEU A 864 -5.56 11.78 -14.90
N GLU A 865 -5.81 10.94 -13.89
CA GLU A 865 -6.64 9.74 -14.02
C GLU A 865 -8.10 10.07 -14.37
N MET A 866 -8.64 11.14 -13.80
CA MET A 866 -10.01 11.59 -14.08
C MET A 866 -10.19 12.17 -15.48
N LYS A 867 -9.11 12.56 -16.16
CA LYS A 867 -9.14 13.04 -17.55
C LYS A 867 -9.02 11.93 -18.61
N GLY A 868 -8.64 10.71 -18.22
CA GLY A 868 -8.42 9.57 -19.13
C GLY A 868 -6.97 9.44 -19.57
#